data_AF-A0A2T6D8R5-F1
#
_entry.id   AF-A0A2T6D8R5-F1
#
_cell.length_a   1.000
_cell.length_b   1.000
_cell.length_c   1.000
_cell.angle_alpha   90.00
_cell.angle_beta   90.00
_cell.angle_gamma   90.00
#
_symmetry.space_group_name_H-M   'P 1'
#
loop_
_entity.id
_entity.type
_entity.pdbx_description
1 polymer ?
#
loop_
_entity_poly.entity_id
_entity_poly.type
_entity_poly.pdbx_seq_one_letter_code
_entity_poly.pdbx_strand_id
1 'polypeptide(L)'
;MKILLAALGAFSLAIASSQGLVVTGTSDLPAVKSYVQNLAIVHDGSMMNSQAELDFIKDKIQNNVEPWKTYYTNLTKSGHSKLTRTPQAMAEPTTQSGFLGDSYAAYNQALIFYFTGDVQYAQNARTLILAWASTLQNFGQVGANWYLAPAWAASVFAPAAELLRNTPGSGWTAADTASVQAMFNRAFLPVLKFRYAYGNRELSVCNALVAIGIFNDDRAALYMGLHQWVSYIPCYFYLASDGATPIQADYFLTQPDANTLWAMHQDLFPTMGSSSDWLYTFSSGYPNYPFAGKGDDKTMMLMPAASGYTLMDQWYMGANRKSIANPVPAFVDGLCAETFRDLGHVEFGFTAAMNVAEMAWRQGIDLYSGYQERISKFLELHAGFRLSEPLPAALAASGVLNAGDGLAAPFEIAYNRFHDNLGVPLPKLEQLLPVIRSELWYRTAAPAGIFATGLWGQQYYHIQWESLLHQGLPPESLFPTSGLVGYYGLEQSVSDASGAGNNGSAVAGAAYSADAAEESHSGVFDGTGARMVIPDSPSLRMTTALTMGAFVKVQSSSFAARPNLIAKSFNNGYRLRFNTSGTLNLLIGNGTSSPTQFNGTQVVPLNAWTHVAAVVEITGGTATVRFYVDGVPDPNVPTATLAQIKVGSGALVLGTRLDQTSTTESLQGLLDQVTIHNRALSAAEVLQMTQ
;
A
#
# COMPACT_ATOMS: atom_id res chain seq x y z
N MET A 1 -16.26 -54.64 7.79
CA MET A 1 -17.04 -53.65 8.57
C MET A 1 -16.03 -52.72 9.25
N LYS A 2 -16.05 -51.42 8.90
CA LYS A 2 -15.38 -50.24 9.52
C LYS A 2 -13.85 -50.18 9.36
N ILE A 3 -13.35 -49.49 8.33
CA ILE A 3 -12.96 -48.05 8.28
C ILE A 3 -11.88 -47.70 9.31
N LEU A 4 -10.66 -47.43 8.83
CA LEU A 4 -9.63 -46.63 9.51
C LEU A 4 -9.12 -45.58 8.51
N LEU A 5 -9.75 -44.41 8.55
CA LEU A 5 -9.22 -43.13 8.09
C LEU A 5 -8.96 -42.30 9.36
N ALA A 6 -7.69 -41.99 9.64
CA ALA A 6 -7.21 -40.93 10.53
C ALA A 6 -5.67 -40.96 10.38
N ALA A 7 -4.92 -39.91 10.08
CA ALA A 7 -5.16 -38.50 10.22
C ALA A 7 -4.54 -37.74 9.03
N LEU A 8 -5.38 -36.97 8.33
CA LEU A 8 -4.90 -35.80 7.61
C LEU A 8 -4.91 -34.67 8.64
N GLY A 9 -3.72 -34.19 9.00
CA GLY A 9 -3.58 -32.96 9.77
C GLY A 9 -4.27 -31.85 9.00
N ALA A 10 -5.30 -31.26 9.61
CA ALA A 10 -5.90 -30.04 9.11
C ALA A 10 -4.82 -28.96 9.14
N PHE A 11 -4.33 -28.58 7.96
CA PHE A 11 -3.81 -27.23 7.77
C PHE A 11 -5.01 -26.31 7.94
N SER A 12 -5.19 -25.76 9.14
CA SER A 12 -5.94 -24.53 9.31
C SER A 12 -5.16 -23.45 8.56
N LEU A 13 -5.62 -23.12 7.35
CA LEU A 13 -5.38 -21.81 6.78
C LEU A 13 -6.14 -20.82 7.66
N ALA A 14 -5.53 -20.46 8.79
CA ALA A 14 -5.81 -19.19 9.41
C ALA A 14 -5.37 -18.14 8.39
N ILE A 15 -6.32 -17.42 7.81
CA ILE A 15 -5.98 -16.12 7.22
C ILE A 15 -5.66 -15.28 8.46
N ALA A 16 -4.40 -15.28 8.86
CA ALA A 16 -3.90 -14.36 9.85
C ALA A 16 -4.20 -12.96 9.33
N SER A 17 -4.76 -12.09 10.17
CA SER A 17 -4.68 -10.65 9.92
C SER A 17 -3.19 -10.33 9.75
N SER A 18 -2.75 -10.06 8.52
CA SER A 18 -1.35 -9.76 8.29
C SER A 18 -1.12 -8.36 8.85
N GLN A 19 -0.50 -8.31 10.02
CA GLN A 19 -0.03 -7.08 10.63
C GLN A 19 0.78 -6.27 9.61
N GLY A 20 0.30 -5.08 9.27
CA GLY A 20 0.88 -4.21 8.25
C GLY A 20 1.07 -2.78 8.72
N LEU A 21 2.03 -2.06 8.12
CA LEU A 21 2.30 -0.66 8.39
C LEU A 21 1.41 0.22 7.51
N VAL A 22 0.51 1.00 8.10
CA VAL A 22 -0.23 2.04 7.36
C VAL A 22 0.61 3.30 7.27
N VAL A 23 0.77 3.81 6.04
CA VAL A 23 1.54 5.01 5.74
C VAL A 23 0.58 6.13 5.35
N THR A 24 0.56 7.17 6.17
CA THR A 24 -0.32 8.34 6.02
C THR A 24 0.38 9.55 5.41
N GLY A 25 1.71 9.52 5.35
CA GLY A 25 2.51 10.60 4.77
C GLY A 25 3.97 10.51 5.15
N THR A 26 4.71 11.59 4.89
CA THR A 26 6.16 11.64 5.11
C THR A 26 6.57 11.60 6.59
N SER A 27 5.65 11.91 7.52
CA SER A 27 5.85 11.72 8.95
C SER A 27 6.07 10.25 9.34
N ASP A 28 5.59 9.31 8.53
CA ASP A 28 5.71 7.86 8.79
C ASP A 28 6.99 7.25 8.20
N LEU A 29 7.79 8.01 7.45
CA LEU A 29 9.04 7.51 6.85
C LEU A 29 10.00 6.85 7.87
N PRO A 30 10.18 7.37 9.11
CA PRO A 30 10.95 6.66 10.13
C PRO A 30 10.37 5.28 10.49
N ALA A 31 9.03 5.15 10.53
CA ALA A 31 8.37 3.88 10.78
C ALA A 31 8.50 2.93 9.58
N VAL A 32 8.36 3.44 8.35
CA VAL A 32 8.61 2.67 7.11
C VAL A 32 10.04 2.14 7.10
N LYS A 33 11.02 2.98 7.44
CA LYS A 33 12.42 2.56 7.53
C LYS A 33 12.61 1.46 8.56
N SER A 34 12.09 1.65 9.77
CA SER A 34 12.18 0.67 10.85
C SER A 34 11.50 -0.65 10.50
N TYR A 35 10.38 -0.59 9.77
CA TYR A 35 9.67 -1.77 9.28
C TYR A 35 10.53 -2.51 8.25
N VAL A 36 11.02 -1.81 7.22
CA VAL A 36 11.87 -2.40 6.16
C VAL A 36 13.18 -2.96 6.71
N GLN A 37 13.79 -2.33 7.71
CA GLN A 37 15.00 -2.85 8.39
C GLN A 37 14.81 -4.27 8.94
N ASN A 38 13.62 -4.55 9.49
CA ASN A 38 13.29 -5.81 10.14
C ASN A 38 12.44 -6.74 9.25
N LEU A 39 12.03 -6.27 8.07
CA LEU A 39 11.19 -7.00 7.14
C LEU A 39 11.90 -8.25 6.63
N ALA A 40 11.25 -9.41 6.78
CA ALA A 40 11.53 -10.56 5.95
C ALA A 40 10.79 -10.37 4.62
N ILE A 41 11.53 -10.13 3.54
CA ILE A 41 10.95 -9.86 2.23
C ILE A 41 10.17 -11.09 1.77
N VAL A 42 8.91 -10.86 1.39
CA VAL A 42 7.99 -11.90 0.94
C VAL A 42 8.19 -12.13 -0.55
N HIS A 43 8.50 -13.37 -0.90
CA HIS A 43 8.59 -13.88 -2.26
C HIS A 43 7.38 -14.76 -2.55
N ASP A 44 6.33 -14.17 -3.12
CA ASP A 44 5.08 -14.83 -3.44
C ASP A 44 4.55 -14.37 -4.80
N GLY A 45 4.03 -15.32 -5.57
CA GLY A 45 3.55 -15.14 -6.94
C GLY A 45 4.53 -14.30 -7.78
N SER A 46 4.04 -13.18 -8.32
CA SER A 46 4.79 -12.28 -9.20
C SER A 46 5.42 -11.08 -8.51
N MET A 47 5.36 -10.96 -7.17
CA MET A 47 5.52 -9.76 -6.31
C MET A 47 4.38 -8.74 -6.35
N MET A 48 3.65 -8.68 -7.46
CA MET A 48 2.47 -7.83 -7.59
C MET A 48 1.18 -8.62 -7.34
N ASN A 49 1.29 -9.95 -7.27
CA ASN A 49 0.20 -10.84 -6.93
C ASN A 49 0.69 -11.98 -6.08
N SER A 50 -0.14 -12.42 -5.14
CA SER A 50 0.08 -13.66 -4.42
C SER A 50 -0.16 -14.87 -5.30
N GLN A 51 0.38 -16.01 -4.86
CA GLN A 51 -0.01 -17.28 -5.41
C GLN A 51 -1.53 -17.51 -5.31
N ALA A 52 -2.17 -17.11 -4.20
CA ALA A 52 -3.61 -17.30 -4.02
C ALA A 52 -4.46 -16.51 -5.02
N GLU A 53 -4.10 -15.27 -5.30
CA GLU A 53 -4.74 -14.43 -6.32
C GLU A 53 -4.55 -15.06 -7.71
N LEU A 54 -3.32 -15.49 -8.04
CA LEU A 54 -3.02 -16.14 -9.32
C LEU A 54 -3.78 -17.48 -9.48
N ASP A 55 -3.93 -18.26 -8.41
CA ASP A 55 -4.70 -19.51 -8.39
C ASP A 55 -6.20 -19.25 -8.55
N PHE A 56 -6.74 -18.20 -7.93
CA PHE A 56 -8.13 -17.76 -8.16
C PHE A 56 -8.38 -17.46 -9.64
N ILE A 57 -7.46 -16.74 -10.28
CA ILE A 57 -7.58 -16.36 -11.69
C ILE A 57 -7.43 -17.57 -12.60
N LYS A 58 -6.50 -18.46 -12.27
CA LYS A 58 -6.34 -19.74 -12.96
C LYS A 58 -7.64 -20.55 -12.94
N ASP A 59 -8.32 -20.64 -11.79
CA ASP A 59 -9.63 -21.29 -11.68
C ASP A 59 -10.68 -20.60 -12.58
N LYS A 60 -10.76 -19.27 -12.57
CA LYS A 60 -11.68 -18.54 -13.46
C LYS A 60 -11.43 -18.81 -14.94
N ILE A 61 -10.17 -18.83 -15.37
CA ILE A 61 -9.78 -19.13 -16.76
C ILE A 61 -10.18 -20.56 -17.12
N GLN A 62 -9.87 -21.55 -16.27
CA GLN A 62 -10.18 -22.96 -16.50
C GLN A 62 -11.68 -23.22 -16.58
N ASN A 63 -12.48 -22.47 -15.81
CA ASN A 63 -13.93 -22.55 -15.82
C ASN A 63 -14.60 -21.63 -16.86
N ASN A 64 -13.84 -21.00 -17.77
CA ASN A 64 -14.36 -20.13 -18.83
C ASN A 64 -15.17 -18.93 -18.32
N VAL A 65 -14.84 -18.41 -17.15
CA VAL A 65 -15.53 -17.26 -16.55
C VAL A 65 -15.05 -15.95 -17.19
N GLU A 66 -15.98 -15.09 -17.56
CA GLU A 66 -15.66 -13.74 -18.06
C GLU A 66 -15.46 -12.76 -16.89
N PRO A 67 -14.53 -11.79 -17.03
CA PRO A 67 -13.77 -11.48 -18.24
C PRO A 67 -12.43 -12.24 -18.37
N TRP A 68 -12.01 -13.01 -17.37
CA TRP A 68 -10.70 -13.70 -17.35
C TRP A 68 -10.42 -14.53 -18.61
N LYS A 69 -11.45 -15.21 -19.14
CA LYS A 69 -11.35 -15.95 -20.39
C LYS A 69 -10.97 -15.07 -21.58
N THR A 70 -11.67 -13.95 -21.79
CA THR A 70 -11.40 -13.02 -22.89
C THR A 70 -9.99 -12.48 -22.80
N TYR A 71 -9.57 -12.10 -21.60
CA TYR A 71 -8.21 -11.64 -21.37
C TYR A 71 -7.16 -12.72 -21.61
N TYR A 72 -7.31 -13.93 -21.07
CA TYR A 72 -6.38 -15.03 -21.37
C TYR A 72 -6.28 -15.33 -22.87
N THR A 73 -7.39 -15.22 -23.61
CA THR A 73 -7.40 -15.33 -25.07
C THR A 73 -6.55 -14.23 -25.73
N ASN A 74 -6.57 -13.01 -25.20
CA ASN A 74 -5.73 -11.92 -25.68
C ASN A 74 -4.25 -12.12 -25.34
N LEU A 75 -3.95 -12.74 -24.18
CA LEU A 75 -2.57 -13.08 -23.75
C LEU A 75 -1.90 -13.93 -24.81
N THR A 76 -2.55 -15.03 -25.16
CA THR A 76 -2.03 -16.04 -26.08
C THR A 76 -1.96 -15.54 -27.53
N LYS A 77 -2.75 -14.54 -27.90
CA LYS A 77 -2.70 -13.88 -29.22
C LYS A 77 -1.52 -12.92 -29.38
N SER A 78 -1.01 -12.32 -28.31
CA SER A 78 0.09 -11.36 -28.36
C SER A 78 1.34 -11.92 -29.05
N GLY A 79 2.04 -11.06 -29.80
CA GLY A 79 3.33 -11.40 -30.41
C GLY A 79 4.43 -11.70 -29.39
N HIS A 80 4.36 -11.09 -28.20
CA HIS A 80 5.27 -11.34 -27.09
C HIS A 80 5.05 -12.73 -26.44
N SER A 81 3.89 -13.34 -26.68
CA SER A 81 3.53 -14.66 -26.17
C SER A 81 3.92 -15.80 -27.12
N LYS A 82 4.65 -15.52 -28.21
CA LYS A 82 5.05 -16.57 -29.16
C LYS A 82 6.40 -17.17 -28.76
N LEU A 83 6.46 -18.50 -28.67
CA LEU A 83 7.67 -19.28 -28.41
C LEU A 83 8.76 -19.10 -29.49
N THR A 84 8.44 -18.46 -30.62
CA THR A 84 9.40 -18.15 -31.70
C THR A 84 10.28 -16.94 -31.40
N ARG A 85 9.98 -16.16 -30.35
CA ARG A 85 10.81 -15.01 -29.98
C ARG A 85 12.16 -15.48 -29.44
N THR A 86 13.24 -14.93 -29.98
CA THR A 86 14.62 -15.19 -29.55
C THR A 86 15.21 -13.97 -28.82
N PRO A 87 16.17 -14.17 -27.89
CA PRO A 87 16.74 -13.06 -27.13
C PRO A 87 17.44 -12.02 -27.99
N GLN A 88 17.27 -10.75 -27.65
CA GLN A 88 17.91 -9.58 -28.27
C GLN A 88 18.93 -8.92 -27.32
N ALA A 89 19.45 -9.69 -26.37
CA ALA A 89 20.36 -9.22 -25.34
C ALA A 89 21.64 -8.59 -25.90
N MET A 90 22.01 -7.45 -25.32
CA MET A 90 23.20 -6.69 -25.73
C MET A 90 23.84 -6.00 -24.53
N ALA A 91 25.17 -5.88 -24.55
CA ALA A 91 25.94 -5.36 -23.42
C ALA A 91 25.66 -3.88 -23.15
N GLU A 92 25.52 -3.07 -24.21
CA GLU A 92 25.24 -1.64 -24.13
C GLU A 92 24.13 -1.28 -25.13
N PRO A 93 22.84 -1.38 -24.73
CA PRO A 93 21.72 -1.07 -25.60
C PRO A 93 21.76 0.35 -26.15
N THR A 94 21.51 0.50 -27.45
CA THR A 94 21.40 1.81 -28.12
C THR A 94 19.95 2.26 -28.29
N THR A 95 18.99 1.33 -28.20
CA THR A 95 17.55 1.58 -28.29
C THR A 95 16.81 0.80 -27.22
N GLN A 96 15.54 1.15 -27.01
CA GLN A 96 14.70 0.52 -25.99
C GLN A 96 14.07 -0.81 -26.44
N SER A 97 14.01 -1.07 -27.75
CA SER A 97 13.15 -2.12 -28.32
C SER A 97 13.54 -3.53 -27.87
N GLY A 98 14.84 -3.81 -27.74
CA GLY A 98 15.35 -5.15 -27.42
C GLY A 98 14.95 -5.58 -26.01
N PHE A 99 15.39 -4.82 -24.99
CA PHE A 99 15.16 -5.18 -23.60
C PHE A 99 13.69 -5.09 -23.21
N LEU A 100 12.97 -4.08 -23.71
CA LEU A 100 11.53 -3.97 -23.45
C LEU A 100 10.80 -5.16 -24.07
N GLY A 101 11.02 -5.43 -25.36
CA GLY A 101 10.34 -6.51 -26.05
C GLY A 101 10.59 -7.89 -25.44
N ASP A 102 11.80 -8.15 -24.94
CA ASP A 102 12.15 -9.39 -24.26
C ASP A 102 11.58 -9.46 -22.84
N SER A 103 11.55 -8.34 -22.10
CA SER A 103 10.92 -8.30 -20.78
C SER A 103 9.43 -8.62 -20.85
N TYR A 104 8.70 -8.03 -21.81
CA TYR A 104 7.27 -8.31 -22.01
C TYR A 104 7.03 -9.76 -22.43
N ALA A 105 7.89 -10.29 -23.28
CA ALA A 105 7.78 -11.67 -23.70
C ALA A 105 8.08 -12.65 -22.58
N ALA A 106 9.08 -12.38 -21.75
CA ALA A 106 9.36 -13.17 -20.57
C ALA A 106 8.17 -13.18 -19.61
N TYR A 107 7.59 -12.00 -19.32
CA TYR A 107 6.47 -11.93 -18.38
C TYR A 107 5.20 -12.60 -18.91
N ASN A 108 4.81 -12.31 -20.15
CA ASN A 108 3.66 -12.95 -20.78
C ASN A 108 3.78 -14.48 -20.78
N GLN A 109 4.95 -15.01 -21.12
CA GLN A 109 5.17 -16.45 -21.17
C GLN A 109 5.24 -17.06 -19.77
N ALA A 110 5.79 -16.37 -18.77
CA ALA A 110 5.71 -16.81 -17.38
C ALA A 110 4.25 -16.93 -16.88
N LEU A 111 3.39 -15.97 -17.23
CA LEU A 111 1.95 -16.01 -16.92
C LEU A 111 1.24 -17.18 -17.64
N ILE A 112 1.50 -17.37 -18.94
CA ILE A 112 0.93 -18.52 -19.68
C ILE A 112 1.36 -19.83 -19.03
N PHE A 113 2.63 -19.97 -18.67
CA PHE A 113 3.13 -21.13 -17.94
C PHE A 113 2.37 -21.33 -16.63
N TYR A 114 2.18 -20.30 -15.82
CA TYR A 114 1.46 -20.41 -14.56
C TYR A 114 0.03 -20.95 -14.74
N PHE A 115 -0.72 -20.38 -15.69
CA PHE A 115 -2.12 -20.73 -15.93
C PHE A 115 -2.29 -22.12 -16.58
N THR A 116 -1.34 -22.55 -17.41
CA THR A 116 -1.47 -23.79 -18.21
C THR A 116 -0.65 -24.97 -17.69
N GLY A 117 0.45 -24.70 -16.99
CA GLY A 117 1.49 -25.68 -16.68
C GLY A 117 2.41 -26.05 -17.85
N ASP A 118 2.29 -25.41 -19.02
CA ASP A 118 3.13 -25.71 -20.18
C ASP A 118 4.56 -25.17 -20.01
N VAL A 119 5.47 -26.08 -19.66
CA VAL A 119 6.87 -25.80 -19.33
C VAL A 119 7.66 -25.15 -20.48
N GLN A 120 7.22 -25.26 -21.74
CA GLN A 120 7.92 -24.63 -22.86
C GLN A 120 7.94 -23.10 -22.73
N TYR A 121 6.85 -22.52 -22.20
CA TYR A 121 6.76 -21.10 -21.93
C TYR A 121 7.69 -20.65 -20.80
N ALA A 122 7.80 -21.43 -19.72
CA ALA A 122 8.76 -21.16 -18.65
C ALA A 122 10.20 -21.22 -19.16
N GLN A 123 10.54 -22.24 -19.95
CA GLN A 123 11.88 -22.41 -20.52
C GLN A 123 12.29 -21.24 -21.43
N ASN A 124 11.37 -20.77 -22.29
CA ASN A 124 11.66 -19.64 -23.16
C ASN A 124 11.73 -18.32 -22.40
N ALA A 125 10.82 -18.07 -21.45
CA ALA A 125 10.88 -16.91 -20.56
C ALA A 125 12.20 -16.84 -19.79
N ARG A 126 12.61 -17.96 -19.19
CA ARG A 126 13.92 -18.11 -18.52
C ARG A 126 15.08 -17.81 -19.46
N THR A 127 15.03 -18.31 -20.70
CA THR A 127 16.07 -18.05 -21.72
C THR A 127 16.19 -16.57 -22.05
N LEU A 128 15.08 -15.86 -22.23
CA LEU A 128 15.06 -14.42 -22.50
C LEU A 128 15.67 -13.64 -21.33
N ILE A 129 15.26 -13.93 -20.09
CA ILE A 129 15.77 -13.24 -18.89
C ILE A 129 17.27 -13.48 -18.71
N LEU A 130 17.72 -14.74 -18.78
CA LEU A 130 19.12 -15.08 -18.52
C LEU A 130 20.07 -14.56 -19.60
N ALA A 131 19.62 -14.43 -20.84
CA ALA A 131 20.41 -13.81 -21.90
C ALA A 131 20.74 -12.34 -21.57
N TRP A 132 19.79 -11.58 -21.04
CA TRP A 132 20.06 -10.22 -20.56
C TRP A 132 20.91 -10.24 -19.30
N ALA A 133 20.64 -11.15 -18.37
CA ALA A 133 21.38 -11.25 -17.11
C ALA A 133 22.88 -11.49 -17.30
N SER A 134 23.24 -12.32 -18.28
CA SER A 134 24.65 -12.61 -18.61
C SER A 134 25.33 -11.52 -19.44
N THR A 135 24.57 -10.71 -20.18
CA THR A 135 25.12 -9.86 -21.25
C THR A 135 25.15 -8.38 -20.87
N LEU A 136 24.07 -7.85 -20.30
CA LEU A 136 23.87 -6.43 -20.08
C LEU A 136 24.91 -5.85 -19.10
N GLN A 137 25.55 -4.75 -19.48
CA GLN A 137 26.55 -4.06 -18.67
C GLN A 137 26.05 -2.70 -18.20
N ASN A 138 25.46 -1.89 -19.09
CA ASN A 138 24.92 -0.56 -18.76
C ASN A 138 23.91 -0.08 -19.81
N PHE A 139 23.20 1.02 -19.52
CA PHE A 139 22.22 1.65 -20.42
C PHE A 139 22.70 2.97 -21.05
N GLY A 140 23.98 3.32 -20.94
CA GLY A 140 24.51 4.66 -21.26
C GLY A 140 24.40 5.09 -22.73
N GLN A 141 24.04 4.16 -23.62
CA GLN A 141 23.91 4.37 -25.06
C GLN A 141 22.45 4.51 -25.55
N VAL A 142 21.43 4.40 -24.69
CA VAL A 142 19.99 4.48 -25.06
C VAL A 142 19.50 5.93 -25.36
N GLY A 143 20.43 6.83 -25.69
CA GLY A 143 20.11 8.22 -26.04
C GLY A 143 19.54 9.02 -24.87
N ALA A 144 18.53 9.86 -25.14
CA ALA A 144 17.99 10.80 -24.15
C ALA A 144 17.26 10.10 -22.97
N ASN A 145 16.81 8.86 -23.18
CA ASN A 145 16.06 8.07 -22.20
C ASN A 145 16.93 7.09 -21.41
N TRP A 146 18.26 7.23 -21.44
CA TRP A 146 19.19 6.25 -20.87
C TRP A 146 18.94 5.91 -19.40
N TYR A 147 18.46 6.86 -18.60
CA TYR A 147 18.17 6.63 -17.18
C TYR A 147 16.76 6.04 -16.95
N LEU A 148 15.83 6.22 -17.89
CA LEU A 148 14.50 5.59 -17.86
C LEU A 148 14.54 4.16 -18.36
N ALA A 149 15.48 3.83 -19.25
CA ALA A 149 15.68 2.49 -19.77
C ALA A 149 15.74 1.41 -18.67
N PRO A 150 16.58 1.52 -17.62
CA PRO A 150 16.56 0.56 -16.51
C PRO A 150 15.26 0.59 -15.73
N ALA A 151 14.60 1.75 -15.60
CA ALA A 151 13.35 1.86 -14.85
C ALA A 151 12.22 1.05 -15.53
N TRP A 152 12.04 1.25 -16.84
CA TRP A 152 11.05 0.51 -17.63
C TRP A 152 11.38 -0.98 -17.77
N ALA A 153 12.65 -1.33 -17.87
CA ALA A 153 13.06 -2.73 -17.99
C ALA A 153 12.85 -3.50 -16.68
N ALA A 154 13.21 -2.90 -15.53
CA ALA A 154 13.11 -3.56 -14.23
C ALA A 154 11.66 -3.81 -13.80
N SER A 155 10.75 -2.89 -14.12
CA SER A 155 9.33 -3.03 -13.76
C SER A 155 8.65 -4.25 -14.40
N VAL A 156 9.30 -4.92 -15.35
CA VAL A 156 8.79 -6.14 -15.99
C VAL A 156 9.72 -7.33 -15.82
N PHE A 157 11.04 -7.14 -15.94
CA PHE A 157 11.99 -8.24 -15.71
C PHE A 157 11.89 -8.81 -14.30
N ALA A 158 11.74 -7.96 -13.28
CA ALA A 158 11.66 -8.42 -11.90
C ALA A 158 10.38 -9.25 -11.64
N PRO A 159 9.15 -8.78 -11.95
CA PRO A 159 7.95 -9.61 -11.83
C PRO A 159 8.00 -10.92 -12.63
N ALA A 160 8.57 -10.90 -13.83
CA ALA A 160 8.71 -12.12 -14.65
C ALA A 160 9.66 -13.15 -14.01
N ALA A 161 10.81 -12.70 -13.52
CA ALA A 161 11.79 -13.55 -12.86
C ALA A 161 11.26 -14.08 -11.53
N GLU A 162 10.57 -13.23 -10.77
CA GLU A 162 9.95 -13.59 -9.50
C GLU A 162 8.85 -14.64 -9.67
N LEU A 163 7.97 -14.46 -10.65
CA LEU A 163 6.94 -15.44 -10.96
C LEU A 163 7.55 -16.81 -11.30
N LEU A 164 8.62 -16.85 -12.12
CA LEU A 164 9.32 -18.11 -12.41
C LEU A 164 10.01 -18.68 -11.16
N ARG A 165 10.62 -17.84 -10.31
CA ARG A 165 11.26 -18.24 -9.04
C ARG A 165 10.27 -18.93 -8.11
N ASN A 166 9.03 -18.43 -8.04
CA ASN A 166 8.02 -18.87 -7.09
C ASN A 166 7.06 -19.94 -7.64
N THR A 167 7.13 -20.27 -8.94
CA THR A 167 6.23 -21.25 -9.56
C THR A 167 6.91 -22.62 -9.71
N PRO A 168 6.42 -23.66 -9.00
CA PRO A 168 6.94 -25.01 -9.15
C PRO A 168 6.88 -25.51 -10.61
N GLY A 169 7.95 -26.18 -11.05
CA GLY A 169 8.05 -26.71 -12.41
C GLY A 169 8.56 -25.73 -13.47
N SER A 170 8.84 -24.47 -13.11
CA SER A 170 9.43 -23.47 -14.02
C SER A 170 10.84 -23.83 -14.50
N GLY A 171 11.55 -24.65 -13.72
CA GLY A 171 12.98 -24.93 -13.91
C GLY A 171 13.89 -23.79 -13.45
N TRP A 172 13.36 -22.80 -12.73
CA TRP A 172 14.15 -21.73 -12.12
C TRP A 172 15.03 -22.27 -10.99
N THR A 173 16.26 -21.77 -10.90
CA THR A 173 17.25 -22.22 -9.93
C THR A 173 17.81 -21.06 -9.10
N ALA A 174 18.43 -21.37 -7.96
CA ALA A 174 19.14 -20.35 -7.17
C ALA A 174 20.27 -19.66 -7.96
N ALA A 175 20.89 -20.35 -8.92
CA ALA A 175 21.89 -19.76 -9.81
C ALA A 175 21.28 -18.75 -10.78
N ASP A 176 20.04 -18.99 -11.25
CA ASP A 176 19.30 -18.04 -12.08
C ASP A 176 18.98 -16.78 -11.28
N THR A 177 18.49 -16.93 -10.05
CA THR A 177 18.27 -15.81 -9.11
C THR A 177 19.56 -15.00 -8.95
N ALA A 178 20.68 -15.65 -8.61
CA ALA A 178 21.96 -14.96 -8.43
C ALA A 178 22.42 -14.23 -9.71
N SER A 179 22.20 -14.80 -10.89
CA SER A 179 22.55 -14.17 -12.17
C SER A 179 21.72 -12.91 -12.44
N VAL A 180 20.41 -12.95 -12.15
CA VAL A 180 19.52 -11.81 -12.34
C VAL A 180 19.79 -10.72 -11.29
N GLN A 181 20.03 -11.09 -10.03
CA GLN A 181 20.44 -10.15 -8.98
C GLN A 181 21.74 -9.42 -9.37
N ALA A 182 22.72 -10.15 -9.92
CA ALA A 182 23.97 -9.57 -10.42
C ALA A 182 23.73 -8.60 -11.59
N MET A 183 22.77 -8.87 -12.47
CA MET A 183 22.38 -7.93 -13.54
C MET A 183 21.82 -6.64 -12.96
N PHE A 184 20.89 -6.72 -12.00
CA PHE A 184 20.29 -5.54 -11.36
C PHE A 184 21.34 -4.70 -10.62
N ASN A 185 22.23 -5.34 -9.87
CA ASN A 185 23.33 -4.66 -9.17
C ASN A 185 24.33 -3.99 -10.12
N ARG A 186 24.62 -4.62 -11.26
CA ARG A 186 25.59 -4.14 -12.25
C ARG A 186 25.06 -3.01 -13.13
N ALA A 187 23.86 -3.19 -13.69
CA ALA A 187 23.37 -2.35 -14.79
C ALA A 187 22.20 -1.42 -14.41
N PHE A 188 21.45 -1.73 -13.34
CA PHE A 188 20.22 -1.02 -13.00
C PHE A 188 20.38 -0.09 -11.80
N LEU A 189 20.66 -0.64 -10.61
CA LEU A 189 20.77 0.14 -9.36
C LEU A 189 21.78 1.29 -9.43
N PRO A 190 22.94 1.17 -10.09
CA PRO A 190 23.87 2.30 -10.23
C PRO A 190 23.30 3.48 -11.03
N VAL A 191 22.32 3.21 -11.91
CA VAL A 191 21.60 4.23 -12.66
C VAL A 191 20.44 4.78 -11.86
N LEU A 192 19.69 3.93 -11.15
CA LEU A 192 18.46 4.32 -10.43
C LEU A 192 18.71 5.00 -9.08
N LYS A 193 19.83 4.69 -8.41
CA LYS A 193 20.15 5.27 -7.09
C LYS A 193 20.23 6.79 -7.13
N PHE A 194 19.63 7.43 -6.13
CA PHE A 194 19.58 8.88 -5.99
C PHE A 194 19.09 9.61 -7.25
N ARG A 195 18.28 8.93 -8.08
CA ARG A 195 17.57 9.58 -9.19
C ARG A 195 16.25 10.09 -8.70
N TYR A 196 16.03 11.37 -8.97
CA TYR A 196 14.75 12.04 -8.75
C TYR A 196 14.36 12.71 -10.06
N ALA A 197 13.21 12.35 -10.58
CA ALA A 197 12.64 12.86 -11.81
C ALA A 197 11.38 13.68 -11.52
N TYR A 198 10.74 14.13 -12.60
CA TYR A 198 9.45 14.81 -12.55
C TYR A 198 8.45 14.14 -13.47
N GLY A 199 7.18 14.20 -13.08
CA GLY A 199 6.06 13.59 -13.75
C GLY A 199 6.06 12.07 -13.59
N ASN A 200 5.50 11.39 -14.58
CA ASN A 200 5.40 9.91 -14.62
C ASN A 200 6.75 9.18 -14.47
N ARG A 201 7.84 9.89 -14.79
CA ARG A 201 9.21 9.37 -14.76
C ARG A 201 9.68 9.03 -13.35
N GLU A 202 9.31 9.82 -12.35
CA GLU A 202 9.71 9.56 -10.96
C GLU A 202 9.08 8.27 -10.45
N LEU A 203 7.79 8.11 -10.74
CA LEU A 203 7.05 6.92 -10.37
C LEU A 203 7.58 5.67 -11.07
N SER A 204 8.10 5.80 -12.31
CA SER A 204 8.80 4.72 -13.00
C SER A 204 10.09 4.29 -12.27
N VAL A 205 10.85 5.25 -11.72
CA VAL A 205 12.05 4.96 -10.90
C VAL A 205 11.65 4.28 -9.59
N CYS A 206 10.61 4.77 -8.91
CA CYS A 206 10.08 4.16 -7.69
C CYS A 206 9.69 2.68 -7.93
N ASN A 207 8.95 2.42 -9.00
CA ASN A 207 8.52 1.07 -9.40
C ASN A 207 9.71 0.14 -9.59
N ALA A 208 10.72 0.57 -10.35
CA ALA A 208 11.92 -0.22 -10.56
C ALA A 208 12.72 -0.48 -9.27
N LEU A 209 12.86 0.52 -8.40
CA LEU A 209 13.58 0.38 -7.14
C LEU A 209 12.90 -0.61 -6.19
N VAL A 210 11.58 -0.53 -6.06
CA VAL A 210 10.80 -1.46 -5.23
C VAL A 210 10.84 -2.88 -5.80
N ALA A 211 10.64 -3.04 -7.12
CA ALA A 211 10.67 -4.35 -7.76
C ALA A 211 12.04 -5.03 -7.66
N ILE A 212 13.13 -4.27 -7.88
CA ILE A 212 14.50 -4.78 -7.67
C ILE A 212 14.74 -5.07 -6.19
N GLY A 213 14.32 -4.18 -5.29
CA GLY A 213 14.49 -4.35 -3.85
C GLY A 213 13.88 -5.64 -3.34
N ILE A 214 12.68 -5.99 -3.81
CA ILE A 214 12.03 -7.27 -3.50
C ILE A 214 12.84 -8.41 -4.11
N PHE A 215 13.06 -8.44 -5.42
CA PHE A 215 13.73 -9.58 -6.08
C PHE A 215 15.16 -9.84 -5.55
N ASN A 216 15.90 -8.79 -5.22
CA ASN A 216 17.28 -8.86 -4.73
C ASN A 216 17.41 -9.12 -3.23
N ASP A 217 16.31 -9.18 -2.47
CA ASP A 217 16.35 -9.09 -1.01
C ASP A 217 17.10 -7.81 -0.53
N ASP A 218 17.03 -6.72 -1.30
CA ASP A 218 17.76 -5.47 -1.07
C ASP A 218 16.87 -4.41 -0.41
N ARG A 219 16.97 -4.35 0.92
CA ARG A 219 16.23 -3.40 1.76
C ARG A 219 16.54 -1.93 1.47
N ALA A 220 17.74 -1.62 0.97
CA ALA A 220 18.10 -0.24 0.64
C ALA A 220 17.40 0.22 -0.64
N ALA A 221 17.40 -0.60 -1.68
CA ALA A 221 16.65 -0.33 -2.91
C ALA A 221 15.14 -0.25 -2.62
N LEU A 222 14.60 -1.19 -1.83
CA LEU A 222 13.20 -1.19 -1.40
C LEU A 222 12.82 0.10 -0.66
N TYR A 223 13.54 0.44 0.42
CA TYR A 223 13.24 1.64 1.20
C TYR A 223 13.42 2.92 0.39
N MET A 224 14.43 3.01 -0.48
CA MET A 224 14.64 4.19 -1.33
C MET A 224 13.46 4.41 -2.28
N GLY A 225 12.95 3.35 -2.91
CA GLY A 225 11.76 3.43 -3.77
C GLY A 225 10.50 3.81 -2.99
N LEU A 226 10.28 3.23 -1.81
CA LEU A 226 9.14 3.57 -0.94
C LEU A 226 9.22 5.01 -0.43
N HIS A 227 10.40 5.46 -0.01
CA HIS A 227 10.63 6.81 0.46
C HIS A 227 10.35 7.84 -0.64
N GLN A 228 10.84 7.60 -1.87
CA GLN A 228 10.51 8.44 -3.03
C GLN A 228 9.00 8.48 -3.28
N TRP A 229 8.33 7.33 -3.28
CA TRP A 229 6.90 7.23 -3.52
C TRP A 229 6.10 8.02 -2.47
N VAL A 230 6.35 7.78 -1.17
CA VAL A 230 5.63 8.41 -0.05
C VAL A 230 5.73 9.93 -0.10
N SER A 231 6.90 10.45 -0.47
CA SER A 231 7.14 11.89 -0.63
C SER A 231 6.59 12.46 -1.94
N TYR A 232 6.52 11.69 -3.03
CA TYR A 232 6.17 12.21 -4.36
C TYR A 232 4.67 12.16 -4.68
N ILE A 233 3.93 11.21 -4.12
CA ILE A 233 2.50 11.02 -4.40
C ILE A 233 1.66 12.28 -4.15
N PRO A 234 1.85 13.03 -3.03
CA PRO A 234 1.14 14.29 -2.81
C PRO A 234 1.49 15.39 -3.84
N CYS A 235 2.67 15.32 -4.45
CA CYS A 235 3.13 16.27 -5.47
C CYS A 235 2.58 15.94 -6.85
N TYR A 236 2.40 14.65 -7.10
CA TYR A 236 1.90 14.14 -8.37
C TYR A 236 0.39 14.29 -8.47
N PHE A 237 -0.38 13.97 -7.42
CA PHE A 237 -1.84 14.08 -7.39
C PHE A 237 -2.28 15.25 -6.51
N TYR A 238 -2.90 16.26 -7.13
CA TYR A 238 -3.35 17.48 -6.46
C TYR A 238 -4.62 17.23 -5.62
N LEU A 239 -4.62 17.84 -4.44
CA LEU A 239 -5.75 17.91 -3.54
C LEU A 239 -5.86 19.34 -3.00
N ALA A 240 -7.04 19.97 -3.10
CA ALA A 240 -7.24 21.36 -2.73
C ALA A 240 -7.08 21.63 -1.23
N SER A 241 -7.22 20.60 -0.39
CA SER A 241 -6.94 20.69 1.05
C SER A 241 -5.47 20.99 1.34
N ASP A 242 -4.55 20.68 0.43
CA ASP A 242 -3.11 20.96 0.58
C ASP A 242 -2.79 22.44 0.32
N GLY A 243 -3.71 23.18 -0.31
CA GLY A 243 -3.57 24.60 -0.64
C GLY A 243 -3.96 24.91 -2.09
N ALA A 244 -3.85 26.19 -2.47
CA ALA A 244 -4.27 26.66 -3.79
C ALA A 244 -3.36 26.20 -4.96
N THR A 245 -2.21 25.61 -4.66
CA THR A 245 -1.22 25.15 -5.63
C THR A 245 -0.69 23.78 -5.22
N PRO A 246 -0.26 22.93 -6.17
CA PRO A 246 0.36 21.64 -5.86
C PRO A 246 1.54 21.77 -4.90
N ILE A 247 1.79 20.75 -4.09
CA ILE A 247 2.92 20.75 -3.16
C ILE A 247 4.20 20.24 -3.83
N GLN A 248 5.35 20.71 -3.36
CA GLN A 248 6.67 20.19 -3.74
C GLN A 248 7.02 18.98 -2.88
N ALA A 249 7.82 18.03 -3.40
CA ALA A 249 8.20 16.87 -2.60
C ALA A 249 9.18 17.30 -1.51
N ASP A 250 9.17 16.61 -0.37
CA ASP A 250 9.96 17.02 0.81
C ASP A 250 11.47 17.00 0.55
N TYR A 251 11.97 16.12 -0.32
CA TYR A 251 13.35 16.15 -0.78
C TYR A 251 13.63 17.25 -1.84
N PHE A 252 12.61 17.90 -2.39
CA PHE A 252 12.76 19.15 -3.16
C PHE A 252 12.75 20.41 -2.27
N LEU A 253 12.24 20.34 -1.04
CA LEU A 253 12.16 21.49 -0.12
C LEU A 253 13.51 21.88 0.50
N THR A 254 14.50 20.97 0.52
CA THR A 254 15.88 21.28 0.98
C THR A 254 16.99 20.89 0.01
N GLN A 255 16.69 20.23 -1.12
CA GLN A 255 17.69 19.62 -2.01
C GLN A 255 18.82 18.94 -1.21
N PRO A 256 18.51 17.90 -0.41
CA PRO A 256 19.54 17.20 0.34
C PRO A 256 20.60 16.74 -0.65
N ASP A 257 21.84 17.11 -0.38
CA ASP A 257 22.95 16.67 -1.23
C ASP A 257 23.03 15.14 -1.24
N ALA A 258 23.77 14.60 -2.20
CA ALA A 258 23.92 13.15 -2.32
C ALA A 258 24.56 12.49 -1.07
N ASN A 259 25.21 13.26 -0.18
CA ASN A 259 25.73 12.77 1.10
C ASN A 259 24.61 12.65 2.15
N THR A 260 23.65 13.57 2.13
CA THR A 260 22.47 13.54 3.00
C THR A 260 21.57 12.37 2.60
N LEU A 261 21.34 12.20 1.29
CA LEU A 261 20.59 11.06 0.77
C LEU A 261 21.28 9.73 1.05
N TRP A 262 22.62 9.68 0.96
CA TRP A 262 23.39 8.54 1.40
C TRP A 262 23.11 8.19 2.85
N ALA A 263 23.27 9.17 3.75
CA ALA A 263 23.12 8.98 5.19
C ALA A 263 21.72 8.47 5.57
N MET A 264 20.69 8.86 4.82
CA MET A 264 19.31 8.39 5.04
C MET A 264 19.12 6.89 4.79
N HIS A 265 19.93 6.27 3.93
CA HIS A 265 19.80 4.86 3.53
C HIS A 265 21.03 4.02 3.91
N GLN A 266 22.06 4.65 4.49
CA GLN A 266 23.39 4.06 4.69
C GLN A 266 23.37 2.75 5.48
N ASP A 267 22.55 2.72 6.52
CA ASP A 267 22.35 1.60 7.43
C ASP A 267 21.61 0.41 6.80
N LEU A 268 20.98 0.60 5.63
CA LEU A 268 20.32 -0.45 4.87
C LEU A 268 21.21 -1.01 3.75
N PHE A 269 22.29 -0.31 3.37
CA PHE A 269 23.10 -0.73 2.23
C PHE A 269 23.84 -2.05 2.48
N PRO A 270 24.05 -2.85 1.42
CA PRO A 270 24.91 -4.02 1.51
C PRO A 270 26.32 -3.63 1.95
N THR A 271 27.04 -4.58 2.56
CA THR A 271 28.42 -4.35 2.97
C THR A 271 29.27 -3.93 1.77
N MET A 272 30.00 -2.82 1.92
CA MET A 272 30.91 -2.31 0.88
C MET A 272 31.92 -3.40 0.46
N GLY A 273 32.13 -3.56 -0.85
CA GLY A 273 33.01 -4.57 -1.44
C GLY A 273 32.41 -5.98 -1.55
N SER A 274 31.17 -6.19 -1.11
CA SER A 274 30.44 -7.46 -1.36
C SER A 274 30.05 -7.61 -2.83
N SER A 275 29.67 -8.83 -3.25
CA SER A 275 29.12 -9.07 -4.59
C SER A 275 27.78 -8.36 -4.86
N SER A 276 27.12 -7.90 -3.81
CA SER A 276 25.91 -7.07 -3.85
C SER A 276 26.20 -5.57 -3.82
N ASP A 277 27.47 -5.14 -3.73
CA ASP A 277 27.82 -3.72 -3.68
C ASP A 277 27.64 -3.05 -5.05
N TRP A 278 26.51 -2.36 -5.20
CA TRP A 278 26.17 -1.54 -6.37
C TRP A 278 26.53 -0.05 -6.18
N LEU A 279 27.24 0.29 -5.10
CA LEU A 279 27.59 1.66 -4.74
C LEU A 279 28.82 2.13 -5.55
N TYR A 280 29.76 1.23 -5.88
CA TYR A 280 31.08 1.52 -6.48
C TYR A 280 31.30 1.07 -7.93
N THR A 281 30.28 0.59 -8.64
CA THR A 281 30.44 -0.08 -9.94
C THR A 281 30.80 0.82 -11.13
N PHE A 282 30.83 2.15 -10.97
CA PHE A 282 31.37 3.08 -11.95
C PHE A 282 32.59 3.82 -11.38
N SER A 283 33.66 3.90 -12.17
CA SER A 283 35.01 4.35 -11.80
C SER A 283 35.15 5.85 -11.51
N SER A 284 34.22 6.43 -10.77
CA SER A 284 34.24 7.82 -10.36
C SER A 284 33.73 7.90 -8.94
N GLY A 285 34.62 8.32 -8.02
CA GLY A 285 34.33 8.43 -6.59
C GLY A 285 32.95 9.01 -6.28
N TYR A 286 32.40 8.54 -5.18
CA TYR A 286 31.09 8.91 -4.66
C TYR A 286 30.88 10.44 -4.63
N PRO A 287 29.71 10.98 -5.01
CA PRO A 287 28.60 10.44 -5.80
C PRO A 287 28.67 10.99 -7.24
N ASN A 288 29.55 10.44 -8.07
CA ASN A 288 29.60 10.84 -9.47
C ASN A 288 28.58 10.04 -10.30
N TYR A 289 27.68 10.77 -10.94
CA TYR A 289 26.69 10.22 -11.87
C TYR A 289 27.42 9.70 -13.12
N PRO A 290 27.09 8.49 -13.61
CA PRO A 290 27.88 7.83 -14.65
C PRO A 290 27.87 8.60 -15.99
N PHE A 291 26.84 9.43 -16.22
CA PHE A 291 26.74 10.30 -17.40
C PHE A 291 26.08 11.61 -17.00
N ALA A 292 26.73 12.74 -17.28
CA ALA A 292 26.17 14.08 -17.10
C ALA A 292 26.09 14.82 -18.45
N GLY A 293 25.02 15.59 -18.66
CA GLY A 293 24.77 16.38 -19.86
C GLY A 293 24.15 15.61 -21.04
N LYS A 294 23.61 14.41 -20.83
CA LYS A 294 22.92 13.57 -21.81
C LYS A 294 21.39 13.53 -21.61
N GLY A 295 20.68 14.17 -22.54
CA GLY A 295 19.22 14.06 -22.65
C GLY A 295 18.48 14.83 -21.57
N ASP A 296 17.46 14.20 -21.00
CA ASP A 296 16.63 14.80 -19.95
C ASP A 296 17.31 14.81 -18.56
N ASP A 297 18.56 14.32 -18.45
CA ASP A 297 19.33 14.33 -17.20
C ASP A 297 19.54 15.76 -16.64
N LYS A 298 19.60 16.76 -17.51
CA LYS A 298 19.62 18.20 -17.15
C LYS A 298 18.37 18.63 -16.36
N THR A 299 17.27 17.91 -16.49
CA THR A 299 16.04 18.20 -15.74
C THR A 299 16.03 17.58 -14.35
N MET A 300 16.89 16.61 -14.06
CA MET A 300 16.75 15.71 -12.90
C MET A 300 17.78 15.92 -11.79
N MET A 301 18.87 16.62 -12.07
CA MET A 301 20.03 16.64 -11.17
C MET A 301 20.33 18.05 -10.68
N LEU A 302 19.54 18.57 -9.76
CA LEU A 302 19.77 19.89 -9.13
C LEU A 302 19.42 21.03 -10.08
N MET A 303 18.13 21.31 -10.31
CA MET A 303 17.76 22.66 -10.77
C MET A 303 18.01 23.60 -9.59
N PRO A 304 19.09 24.40 -9.56
CA PRO A 304 19.36 25.27 -8.42
C PRO A 304 18.29 26.34 -8.38
N ALA A 305 18.05 26.98 -7.23
CA ALA A 305 17.21 28.18 -7.17
C ALA A 305 17.62 29.25 -8.21
N ALA A 306 18.90 29.27 -8.60
CA ALA A 306 19.46 30.12 -9.65
C ALA A 306 19.02 29.78 -11.09
N SER A 307 18.38 28.64 -11.35
CA SER A 307 17.82 28.27 -12.67
C SER A 307 16.56 29.06 -13.05
N GLY A 308 15.91 29.70 -12.08
CA GLY A 308 14.63 30.39 -12.29
C GLY A 308 13.44 29.44 -12.53
N TYR A 309 13.63 28.13 -12.34
CA TYR A 309 12.57 27.11 -12.48
C TYR A 309 11.62 27.16 -11.28
N THR A 310 10.32 27.27 -11.54
CA THR A 310 9.29 27.34 -10.51
C THR A 310 8.55 26.01 -10.33
N LEU A 311 7.84 25.84 -9.21
CA LEU A 311 6.88 24.73 -9.01
C LEU A 311 5.87 24.63 -10.17
N MET A 312 5.41 25.77 -10.69
CA MET A 312 4.52 25.79 -11.85
C MET A 312 5.24 25.28 -13.10
N ASP A 313 6.51 25.64 -13.31
CA ASP A 313 7.28 25.07 -14.43
C ASP A 313 7.40 23.55 -14.36
N GLN A 314 7.49 22.98 -13.15
CA GLN A 314 7.51 21.52 -12.94
C GLN A 314 6.18 20.86 -13.30
N TRP A 315 5.05 21.47 -12.92
CA TRP A 315 3.71 20.95 -13.20
C TRP A 315 3.25 21.16 -14.65
N TYR A 316 3.85 22.10 -15.40
CA TYR A 316 3.50 22.41 -16.79
C TYR A 316 4.50 21.89 -17.84
N MET A 317 5.47 21.03 -17.48
CA MET A 317 6.57 20.63 -18.38
C MET A 317 6.16 20.02 -19.74
N GLY A 318 4.95 19.47 -19.85
CA GLY A 318 4.43 18.88 -21.09
C GLY A 318 3.89 19.91 -22.10
N ALA A 319 3.60 21.13 -21.67
CA ALA A 319 3.06 22.17 -22.53
C ALA A 319 4.15 23.19 -22.85
N ASN A 320 4.32 23.54 -24.13
CA ASN A 320 5.21 24.62 -24.49
C ASN A 320 4.73 25.90 -23.79
N ARG A 321 5.43 26.34 -22.73
CA ARG A 321 5.05 27.50 -21.91
C ARG A 321 4.79 28.76 -22.74
N LYS A 322 5.39 28.86 -23.92
CA LYS A 322 5.18 29.98 -24.86
C LYS A 322 3.85 29.95 -25.62
N SER A 323 3.07 28.86 -25.53
CA SER A 323 1.77 28.72 -26.21
C SER A 323 0.56 28.66 -25.27
N ILE A 324 0.75 28.61 -23.94
CA ILE A 324 -0.37 28.66 -22.99
C ILE A 324 -0.71 30.14 -22.72
N ALA A 325 -1.77 30.63 -23.35
CA ALA A 325 -2.26 32.01 -23.16
C ALA A 325 -3.00 32.22 -21.83
N ASN A 326 -3.38 31.14 -21.14
CA ASN A 326 -4.04 31.18 -19.83
C ASN A 326 -3.45 30.09 -18.91
N PRO A 327 -2.60 30.42 -17.92
CA PRO A 327 -2.35 29.51 -16.82
C PRO A 327 -3.70 29.16 -16.18
N VAL A 328 -3.90 27.89 -15.85
CA VAL A 328 -5.18 27.35 -15.35
C VAL A 328 -5.70 28.25 -14.23
N PRO A 329 -6.91 28.83 -14.35
CA PRO A 329 -7.39 29.81 -13.37
C PRO A 329 -7.61 29.22 -11.96
N ALA A 330 -7.70 27.88 -11.81
CA ALA A 330 -7.70 27.17 -10.53
C ALA A 330 -7.41 25.66 -10.68
N PHE A 331 -6.57 25.09 -9.81
CA PHE A 331 -6.42 23.63 -9.67
C PHE A 331 -7.67 23.02 -9.02
N VAL A 332 -8.05 21.81 -9.43
CA VAL A 332 -9.20 21.06 -8.88
C VAL A 332 -8.75 19.69 -8.40
N ASP A 333 -9.44 19.14 -7.39
CA ASP A 333 -9.13 17.82 -6.83
C ASP A 333 -9.01 16.75 -7.92
N GLY A 334 -7.98 15.93 -7.81
CA GLY A 334 -7.76 14.81 -8.72
C GLY A 334 -6.95 15.14 -9.98
N LEU A 335 -6.55 16.40 -10.21
CA LEU A 335 -5.54 16.69 -11.23
C LEU A 335 -4.21 16.02 -10.90
N CYS A 336 -3.41 15.72 -11.91
CA CYS A 336 -2.04 15.30 -11.72
C CYS A 336 -1.04 16.06 -12.58
N ALA A 337 0.25 15.90 -12.28
CA ALA A 337 1.35 16.60 -12.95
C ALA A 337 1.42 16.35 -14.47
N GLU A 338 0.76 15.32 -15.00
CA GLU A 338 0.71 15.01 -16.44
C GLU A 338 -0.62 15.39 -17.10
N THR A 339 -1.63 15.86 -16.34
CA THR A 339 -2.97 16.18 -16.88
C THR A 339 -2.90 17.30 -17.93
N PHE A 340 -1.89 18.15 -17.91
CA PHE A 340 -1.66 19.19 -18.92
C PHE A 340 -0.78 18.74 -20.10
N ARG A 341 -0.55 17.44 -20.26
CA ARG A 341 0.20 16.88 -21.38
C ARG A 341 -0.69 15.99 -22.25
N ASP A 342 -1.05 14.82 -21.72
CA ASP A 342 -1.98 13.86 -22.32
C ASP A 342 -2.35 12.76 -21.32
N LEU A 343 -3.48 12.07 -21.55
CA LEU A 343 -3.94 11.00 -20.64
C LEU A 343 -3.02 9.77 -20.64
N GLY A 344 -2.25 9.53 -21.70
CA GLY A 344 -1.29 8.43 -21.76
C GLY A 344 -0.19 8.58 -20.71
N HIS A 345 0.41 9.77 -20.59
CA HIS A 345 1.43 10.05 -19.57
C HIS A 345 0.87 10.05 -18.16
N VAL A 346 -0.37 10.52 -17.98
CA VAL A 346 -1.09 10.40 -16.71
C VAL A 346 -1.12 8.93 -16.28
N GLU A 347 -1.57 8.06 -17.18
CA GLU A 347 -1.78 6.64 -16.89
C GLU A 347 -0.45 5.87 -16.76
N PHE A 348 0.64 6.29 -17.41
CA PHE A 348 1.98 5.76 -17.14
C PHE A 348 2.41 6.01 -15.69
N GLY A 349 2.26 7.26 -15.23
CA GLY A 349 2.61 7.61 -13.85
C GLY A 349 1.71 6.90 -12.85
N PHE A 350 0.41 6.89 -13.10
CA PHE A 350 -0.56 6.18 -12.27
C PHE A 350 -0.29 4.68 -12.21
N THR A 351 0.06 4.04 -13.34
CA THR A 351 0.41 2.61 -13.36
C THR A 351 1.62 2.33 -12.48
N ALA A 352 2.69 3.10 -12.63
CA ALA A 352 3.88 2.91 -11.82
C ALA A 352 3.61 3.19 -10.32
N ALA A 353 2.76 4.17 -10.00
CA ALA A 353 2.34 4.43 -8.62
C ALA A 353 1.59 3.25 -8.00
N MET A 354 0.63 2.66 -8.73
CA MET A 354 -0.17 1.54 -8.22
C MET A 354 0.64 0.24 -8.14
N ASN A 355 1.57 0.00 -9.07
CA ASN A 355 2.47 -1.14 -8.95
C ASN A 355 3.32 -1.05 -7.68
N VAL A 356 3.83 0.14 -7.34
CA VAL A 356 4.56 0.33 -6.07
C VAL A 356 3.65 0.08 -4.87
N ALA A 357 2.43 0.61 -4.88
CA ALA A 357 1.48 0.42 -3.78
C ALA A 357 1.11 -1.07 -3.59
N GLU A 358 0.91 -1.80 -4.69
CA GLU A 358 0.57 -3.22 -4.65
C GLU A 358 1.76 -4.07 -4.19
N MET A 359 2.97 -3.81 -4.71
CA MET A 359 4.18 -4.46 -4.22
C MET A 359 4.42 -4.18 -2.73
N ALA A 360 4.22 -2.94 -2.28
CA ALA A 360 4.33 -2.57 -0.87
C ALA A 360 3.29 -3.30 -0.01
N TRP A 361 2.05 -3.41 -0.50
CA TRP A 361 0.97 -4.16 0.14
C TRP A 361 1.35 -5.62 0.36
N ARG A 362 1.94 -6.28 -0.66
CA ARG A 362 2.45 -7.66 -0.53
C ARG A 362 3.59 -7.81 0.49
N GLN A 363 4.22 -6.71 0.90
CA GLN A 363 5.22 -6.67 1.97
C GLN A 363 4.65 -6.22 3.33
N GLY A 364 3.33 -6.07 3.45
CA GLY A 364 2.67 -5.57 4.66
C GLY A 364 2.83 -4.06 4.87
N ILE A 365 2.97 -3.27 3.80
CA ILE A 365 3.02 -1.81 3.86
C ILE A 365 1.82 -1.26 3.08
N ASP A 366 0.86 -0.69 3.80
CA ASP A 366 -0.33 -0.11 3.23
C ASP A 366 -0.07 1.35 2.81
N LEU A 367 0.06 1.51 1.48
CA LEU A 367 0.16 2.80 0.80
C LEU A 367 -1.19 3.30 0.26
N TYR A 368 -2.28 2.55 0.45
CA TYR A 368 -3.62 2.90 -0.03
C TYR A 368 -4.35 3.77 1.00
N SER A 369 -4.52 3.30 2.24
CA SER A 369 -5.43 3.94 3.21
C SER A 369 -5.09 5.38 3.51
N GLY A 370 -3.80 5.68 3.72
CA GLY A 370 -3.34 7.03 4.01
C GLY A 370 -3.48 8.01 2.85
N TYR A 371 -3.49 7.51 1.61
CA TYR A 371 -3.59 8.31 0.38
C TYR A 371 -4.95 8.20 -0.31
N GLN A 372 -5.92 7.56 0.36
CA GLN A 372 -7.25 7.23 -0.15
C GLN A 372 -7.98 8.45 -0.72
N GLU A 373 -8.05 9.54 0.04
CA GLU A 373 -8.78 10.75 -0.38
C GLU A 373 -8.24 11.30 -1.71
N ARG A 374 -6.93 11.51 -1.78
CA ARG A 374 -6.25 12.05 -2.96
C ARG A 374 -6.41 11.17 -4.20
N ILE A 375 -6.14 9.87 -4.05
CA ILE A 375 -6.13 8.96 -5.19
C ILE A 375 -7.55 8.68 -5.66
N SER A 376 -8.54 8.58 -4.76
CA SER A 376 -9.96 8.44 -5.15
C SER A 376 -10.48 9.65 -5.94
N LYS A 377 -10.10 10.87 -5.56
CA LYS A 377 -10.42 12.08 -6.36
C LYS A 377 -9.80 12.04 -7.75
N PHE A 378 -8.55 11.60 -7.85
CA PHE A 378 -7.89 11.38 -9.14
C PHE A 378 -8.64 10.34 -9.99
N LEU A 379 -8.98 9.19 -9.40
CA LEU A 379 -9.70 8.12 -10.07
C LEU A 379 -11.03 8.59 -10.66
N GLU A 380 -11.85 9.26 -9.85
CA GLU A 380 -13.17 9.75 -10.29
C GLU A 380 -13.06 10.86 -11.35
N LEU A 381 -12.10 11.78 -11.23
CA LEU A 381 -11.91 12.83 -12.24
C LEU A 381 -11.47 12.23 -13.58
N HIS A 382 -10.46 11.35 -13.56
CA HIS A 382 -9.91 10.76 -14.77
C HIS A 382 -10.84 9.71 -15.39
N ALA A 383 -11.64 9.01 -14.58
CA ALA A 383 -12.71 8.16 -15.09
C ALA A 383 -13.77 9.00 -15.82
N GLY A 384 -14.16 10.16 -15.27
CA GLY A 384 -15.03 11.12 -15.96
C GLY A 384 -14.47 11.57 -17.31
N PHE A 385 -13.17 11.84 -17.42
CA PHE A 385 -12.53 12.17 -18.70
C PHE A 385 -12.67 11.04 -19.72
N ARG A 386 -12.44 9.79 -19.30
CA ARG A 386 -12.58 8.60 -20.16
C ARG A 386 -14.02 8.31 -20.56
N LEU A 387 -14.99 8.72 -19.74
CA LEU A 387 -16.42 8.64 -20.01
C LEU A 387 -16.96 9.82 -20.84
N SER A 388 -16.08 10.68 -21.39
CA SER A 388 -16.45 11.90 -22.14
C SER A 388 -17.31 12.89 -21.34
N GLU A 389 -17.16 12.95 -20.01
CA GLU A 389 -17.79 14.01 -19.22
C GLU A 389 -17.19 15.40 -19.55
N PRO A 390 -17.97 16.49 -19.42
CA PRO A 390 -17.44 17.84 -19.60
C PRO A 390 -16.27 18.13 -18.67
N LEU A 391 -15.20 18.73 -19.22
CA LEU A 391 -14.05 19.14 -18.43
C LEU A 391 -14.46 20.19 -17.37
N PRO A 392 -13.84 20.18 -16.18
CA PRO A 392 -13.95 21.28 -15.24
C PRO A 392 -13.64 22.61 -15.93
N ALA A 393 -14.42 23.65 -15.65
CA ALA A 393 -14.33 24.94 -16.35
C ALA A 393 -12.91 25.53 -16.35
N ALA A 394 -12.15 25.35 -15.26
CA ALA A 394 -10.76 25.77 -15.17
C ALA A 394 -9.83 25.06 -16.17
N LEU A 395 -10.08 23.77 -16.45
CA LEU A 395 -9.32 23.00 -17.45
C LEU A 395 -9.78 23.31 -18.87
N ALA A 396 -11.09 23.44 -19.09
CA ALA A 396 -11.64 23.80 -20.40
C ALA A 396 -11.04 25.12 -20.92
N ALA A 397 -10.78 26.08 -20.03
CA ALA A 397 -10.16 27.36 -20.36
C ALA A 397 -8.67 27.27 -20.75
N SER A 398 -7.99 26.16 -20.41
CA SER A 398 -6.57 25.96 -20.71
C SER A 398 -6.33 25.51 -22.16
N GLY A 399 -7.26 24.74 -22.73
CA GLY A 399 -7.13 24.16 -24.08
C GLY A 399 -6.03 23.09 -24.24
N VAL A 400 -5.44 22.59 -23.14
CA VAL A 400 -4.20 21.78 -23.18
C VAL A 400 -4.42 20.26 -23.04
N LEU A 401 -5.63 19.79 -22.73
CA LEU A 401 -5.84 18.34 -22.66
C LEU A 401 -5.81 17.73 -24.06
N ASN A 402 -4.86 16.82 -24.28
CA ASN A 402 -4.90 15.88 -25.40
C ASN A 402 -5.39 14.52 -24.87
N ALA A 403 -6.38 13.92 -25.53
CA ALA A 403 -6.88 12.60 -25.16
C ALA A 403 -5.73 11.59 -25.12
N GLY A 404 -4.87 11.64 -26.15
CA GLY A 404 -4.00 10.52 -26.52
C GLY A 404 -4.76 9.20 -26.66
N ASP A 405 -4.06 8.16 -27.12
CA ASP A 405 -4.39 6.84 -26.60
C ASP A 405 -3.76 6.75 -25.22
N GLY A 406 -4.36 6.02 -24.29
CA GLY A 406 -3.67 5.73 -23.04
C GLY A 406 -3.87 4.28 -22.63
N LEU A 407 -3.28 3.94 -21.50
CA LEU A 407 -3.33 2.59 -20.96
C LEU A 407 -4.72 2.30 -20.36
N ALA A 408 -5.20 1.07 -20.50
CA ALA A 408 -6.21 0.49 -19.63
C ALA A 408 -5.59 0.27 -18.23
N ALA A 409 -5.15 1.38 -17.61
CA ALA A 409 -4.32 1.49 -16.41
C ALA A 409 -4.81 0.58 -15.27
N PRO A 410 -4.06 0.37 -14.17
CA PRO A 410 -4.46 -0.50 -13.05
C PRO A 410 -5.61 0.10 -12.21
N PHE A 411 -6.61 0.65 -12.88
CA PHE A 411 -7.93 0.99 -12.39
C PHE A 411 -8.58 -0.17 -11.64
N GLU A 412 -8.37 -1.42 -12.06
CA GLU A 412 -8.88 -2.59 -11.33
C GLU A 412 -8.16 -2.83 -10.00
N ILE A 413 -6.83 -2.68 -9.94
CA ILE A 413 -6.08 -2.76 -8.67
C ILE A 413 -6.60 -1.67 -7.73
N ALA A 414 -6.67 -0.44 -8.23
CA ALA A 414 -7.13 0.69 -7.44
C ALA A 414 -8.61 0.55 -7.03
N TYR A 415 -9.47 0.06 -7.93
CA TYR A 415 -10.87 -0.20 -7.61
C TYR A 415 -10.99 -1.25 -6.52
N ASN A 416 -10.28 -2.37 -6.63
CA ASN A 416 -10.29 -3.39 -5.59
C ASN A 416 -9.80 -2.82 -4.24
N ARG A 417 -8.63 -2.16 -4.21
CA ARG A 417 -8.06 -1.65 -2.96
C ARG A 417 -8.88 -0.51 -2.34
N PHE A 418 -9.43 0.41 -3.13
CA PHE A 418 -10.20 1.55 -2.59
C PHE A 418 -11.68 1.24 -2.42
N HIS A 419 -12.34 0.63 -3.40
CA HIS A 419 -13.77 0.35 -3.36
C HIS A 419 -14.07 -0.95 -2.60
N ASP A 420 -13.51 -2.08 -3.05
CA ASP A 420 -13.84 -3.38 -2.47
C ASP A 420 -13.29 -3.53 -1.05
N ASN A 421 -12.05 -3.09 -0.81
CA ASN A 421 -11.40 -3.20 0.49
C ASN A 421 -11.74 -1.99 1.37
N LEU A 422 -11.53 -0.75 0.95
CA LEU A 422 -11.75 0.42 1.82
C LEU A 422 -13.19 1.00 1.79
N GLY A 423 -14.10 0.43 1.00
CA GLY A 423 -15.50 0.89 0.94
C GLY A 423 -15.69 2.28 0.32
N VAL A 424 -14.69 2.79 -0.43
CA VAL A 424 -14.75 4.11 -1.05
C VAL A 424 -15.72 4.08 -2.24
N PRO A 425 -16.73 4.97 -2.30
CA PRO A 425 -17.60 5.05 -3.47
C PRO A 425 -16.81 5.60 -4.67
N LEU A 426 -16.74 4.81 -5.74
CA LEU A 426 -16.07 5.15 -7.01
C LEU A 426 -17.02 4.95 -8.21
N PRO A 427 -18.16 5.65 -8.26
CA PRO A 427 -19.23 5.37 -9.24
C PRO A 427 -18.82 5.60 -10.69
N LYS A 428 -17.94 6.58 -10.99
CA LYS A 428 -17.46 6.79 -12.35
C LYS A 428 -16.47 5.73 -12.75
N LEU A 429 -15.61 5.32 -11.82
CA LEU A 429 -14.70 4.22 -12.09
C LEU A 429 -15.47 2.91 -12.34
N GLU A 430 -16.47 2.61 -11.50
CA GLU A 430 -17.37 1.47 -11.66
C GLU A 430 -18.04 1.45 -13.05
N GLN A 431 -18.48 2.62 -13.54
CA GLN A 431 -19.03 2.76 -14.89
C GLN A 431 -17.99 2.57 -15.99
N LEU A 432 -16.74 2.97 -15.77
CA LEU A 432 -15.65 2.87 -16.75
C LEU A 432 -15.10 1.44 -16.89
N LEU A 433 -15.08 0.65 -15.81
CA LEU A 433 -14.47 -0.69 -15.82
C LEU A 433 -15.02 -1.62 -16.92
N PRO A 434 -16.34 -1.72 -17.17
CA PRO A 434 -16.87 -2.51 -18.30
C PRO A 434 -16.36 -2.06 -19.68
N VAL A 435 -16.14 -0.75 -19.88
CA VAL A 435 -15.59 -0.21 -21.14
C VAL A 435 -14.16 -0.69 -21.30
N ILE A 436 -13.33 -0.49 -20.28
CA ILE A 436 -11.93 -0.96 -20.25
C ILE A 436 -11.84 -2.47 -20.53
N ARG A 437 -12.70 -3.28 -19.88
CA ARG A 437 -12.75 -4.74 -20.07
C ARG A 437 -13.12 -5.16 -21.49
N SER A 438 -13.89 -4.33 -22.20
CA SER A 438 -14.34 -4.61 -23.56
C SER A 438 -13.33 -4.25 -24.64
N GLU A 439 -12.35 -3.39 -24.33
CA GLU A 439 -11.31 -2.98 -25.26
C GLU A 439 -10.29 -4.12 -25.44
N LEU A 440 -10.26 -4.69 -26.65
CA LEU A 440 -9.51 -5.90 -26.99
C LEU A 440 -7.99 -5.73 -27.04
N TRP A 441 -7.50 -4.50 -26.83
CA TRP A 441 -6.11 -4.12 -26.99
C TRP A 441 -5.70 -3.26 -25.79
N TYR A 442 -4.40 -3.24 -25.49
CA TYR A 442 -3.70 -2.57 -24.39
C TYR A 442 -3.91 -1.03 -24.29
N ARG A 443 -4.95 -0.49 -24.91
CA ARG A 443 -5.30 0.93 -24.96
C ARG A 443 -6.76 1.10 -24.63
N THR A 444 -7.04 2.15 -23.87
CA THR A 444 -8.36 2.76 -23.82
C THR A 444 -8.40 3.82 -24.90
N ALA A 445 -9.37 3.72 -25.81
CA ALA A 445 -9.54 4.66 -26.91
C ALA A 445 -9.70 6.10 -26.42
N ALA A 446 -9.24 7.05 -27.24
CA ALA A 446 -9.50 8.46 -27.00
C ALA A 446 -11.03 8.71 -26.92
N PRO A 447 -11.53 9.42 -25.90
CA PRO A 447 -12.96 9.72 -25.80
C PRO A 447 -13.40 10.62 -26.96
N ALA A 448 -14.58 10.35 -27.52
CA ALA A 448 -15.10 11.12 -28.65
C ALA A 448 -15.44 12.57 -28.23
N GLY A 449 -15.03 13.55 -29.04
CA GLY A 449 -15.58 14.91 -29.02
C GLY A 449 -14.97 15.95 -28.07
N ILE A 450 -13.84 15.68 -27.39
CA ILE A 450 -13.29 16.64 -26.39
C ILE A 450 -11.84 17.09 -26.68
N PHE A 451 -11.11 16.49 -27.64
CA PHE A 451 -9.64 16.65 -27.68
C PHE A 451 -9.04 16.98 -29.06
N ALA A 452 -7.95 17.76 -29.03
CA ALA A 452 -7.15 18.09 -30.21
C ALA A 452 -6.49 16.82 -30.78
N THR A 453 -6.55 16.67 -32.09
CA THR A 453 -5.98 15.55 -32.84
C THR A 453 -4.50 15.32 -32.51
N GLY A 454 -4.15 14.13 -32.04
CA GLY A 454 -2.75 13.77 -31.78
C GLY A 454 -2.59 12.29 -31.43
N LEU A 455 -2.78 11.41 -32.42
CA LEU A 455 -2.47 9.99 -32.30
C LEU A 455 -0.95 9.81 -32.30
N TRP A 456 -0.35 9.56 -31.13
CA TRP A 456 0.96 8.91 -31.09
C TRP A 456 0.77 7.43 -31.46
N GLY A 457 0.99 7.09 -32.73
CA GLY A 457 0.90 5.71 -33.25
C GLY A 457 1.97 4.74 -32.75
N GLN A 458 2.63 5.02 -31.62
CA GLN A 458 3.63 4.12 -31.05
C GLN A 458 2.98 3.18 -30.03
N GLN A 459 3.13 1.88 -30.27
CA GLN A 459 2.81 0.80 -29.36
C GLN A 459 3.74 0.91 -28.14
N TYR A 460 3.26 1.47 -27.03
CA TYR A 460 3.96 1.43 -25.75
C TYR A 460 3.37 0.33 -24.91
N TYR A 461 4.27 -0.49 -24.37
CA TYR A 461 4.05 -1.89 -24.08
C TYR A 461 4.18 -2.20 -22.59
N HIS A 462 3.86 -1.28 -21.67
CA HIS A 462 3.70 -1.76 -20.30
C HIS A 462 2.44 -2.62 -20.25
N ILE A 463 2.68 -3.89 -19.96
CA ILE A 463 1.70 -4.92 -19.68
C ILE A 463 0.67 -4.39 -18.67
N GLN A 464 -0.59 -4.65 -18.98
CA GLN A 464 -1.79 -4.41 -18.17
C GLN A 464 -2.42 -5.75 -17.80
N TRP A 465 -1.59 -6.76 -17.53
CA TRP A 465 -2.09 -8.07 -17.09
C TRP A 465 -2.52 -8.00 -15.63
N GLU A 466 -2.16 -6.94 -14.92
CA GLU A 466 -2.47 -6.74 -13.52
C GLU A 466 -3.91 -6.29 -13.27
N SER A 467 -4.53 -5.66 -14.28
CA SER A 467 -5.97 -5.42 -14.28
C SER A 467 -6.77 -6.71 -14.40
N LEU A 468 -6.17 -7.84 -14.75
CA LEU A 468 -6.85 -9.15 -14.68
C LEU A 468 -7.11 -9.64 -13.27
N LEU A 469 -6.28 -9.20 -12.33
CA LEU A 469 -5.97 -10.03 -11.18
C LEU A 469 -6.79 -9.63 -9.95
N HIS A 470 -7.47 -8.48 -10.02
CA HIS A 470 -8.09 -7.87 -8.85
C HIS A 470 -9.61 -7.75 -8.94
N GLN A 471 -10.22 -8.10 -10.08
CA GLN A 471 -11.68 -8.11 -10.18
C GLN A 471 -12.27 -9.22 -9.31
N GLY A 472 -13.10 -8.89 -8.34
CA GLY A 472 -13.83 -9.89 -7.55
C GLY A 472 -12.92 -10.82 -6.75
N LEU A 473 -11.70 -10.37 -6.43
CA LEU A 473 -10.93 -10.95 -5.34
C LEU A 473 -11.71 -10.78 -4.03
N PRO A 474 -11.56 -11.71 -3.08
CA PRO A 474 -11.98 -11.45 -1.70
C PRO A 474 -11.32 -10.16 -1.18
N PRO A 475 -12.05 -9.33 -0.40
CA PRO A 475 -11.43 -8.22 0.28
C PRO A 475 -10.25 -8.68 1.14
N GLU A 476 -9.14 -7.95 1.07
CA GLU A 476 -7.96 -8.16 1.92
C GLU A 476 -7.67 -6.85 2.66
N SER A 477 -7.41 -6.93 3.97
CA SER A 477 -7.04 -5.78 4.80
C SER A 477 -5.64 -6.02 5.40
N LEU A 478 -4.87 -4.93 5.54
CA LEU A 478 -3.69 -4.93 6.39
C LEU A 478 -4.11 -4.37 7.74
N PHE A 479 -3.74 -5.05 8.81
CA PHE A 479 -4.04 -4.60 10.15
C PHE A 479 -3.06 -3.47 10.55
N PRO A 480 -3.51 -2.27 11.00
CA PRO A 480 -2.62 -1.14 11.26
C PRO A 480 -1.68 -1.38 12.45
N THR A 481 -0.37 -1.41 12.19
CA THR A 481 0.68 -1.65 13.20
C THR A 481 1.40 -0.39 13.68
N SER A 482 1.38 0.71 12.92
CA SER A 482 2.05 1.94 13.35
C SER A 482 1.45 2.40 14.68
N GLY A 483 2.29 2.52 15.71
CA GLY A 483 1.87 2.88 17.05
C GLY A 483 1.13 1.79 17.83
N LEU A 484 0.99 0.57 17.31
CA LEU A 484 0.37 -0.55 18.01
C LEU A 484 1.26 -0.99 19.18
N VAL A 485 0.70 -0.95 20.39
CA VAL A 485 1.41 -1.28 21.65
C VAL A 485 0.76 -2.41 22.42
N GLY A 486 -0.36 -2.95 21.92
CA GLY A 486 -0.97 -4.15 22.46
C GLY A 486 -1.93 -4.72 21.45
N TYR A 487 -1.81 -6.01 21.17
CA TYR A 487 -2.74 -6.74 20.32
C TYR A 487 -2.96 -8.14 20.90
N TYR A 488 -4.21 -8.44 21.25
CA TYR A 488 -4.61 -9.69 21.89
C TYR A 488 -5.71 -10.33 21.06
N GLY A 489 -5.34 -11.31 20.23
CA GLY A 489 -6.30 -12.14 19.49
C GLY A 489 -7.13 -13.06 20.39
N LEU A 490 -6.68 -13.29 21.64
CA LEU A 490 -7.37 -14.14 22.63
C LEU A 490 -7.56 -15.60 22.17
N GLU A 491 -6.66 -16.05 21.30
CA GLU A 491 -6.48 -17.44 20.85
C GLU A 491 -5.89 -18.33 21.95
N GLN A 492 -6.70 -18.60 22.98
CA GLN A 492 -6.35 -19.39 24.17
C GLN A 492 -5.17 -18.85 24.98
N SER A 493 -4.78 -17.61 24.75
CA SER A 493 -3.72 -16.91 25.49
C SER A 493 -4.05 -15.43 25.64
N VAL A 494 -3.29 -14.74 26.48
CA VAL A 494 -3.28 -13.26 26.55
C VAL A 494 -1.90 -12.78 26.12
N SER A 495 -1.37 -13.40 25.06
CA SER A 495 -0.08 -13.03 24.47
C SER A 495 -0.23 -11.76 23.64
N ASP A 496 0.75 -10.88 23.75
CA ASP A 496 0.79 -9.65 22.96
C ASP A 496 1.41 -9.92 21.59
N ALA A 497 0.59 -9.84 20.55
CA ALA A 497 0.98 -10.00 19.16
C ALA A 497 1.55 -8.71 18.55
N SER A 498 1.51 -7.55 19.24
CA SER A 498 1.96 -6.28 18.65
C SER A 498 3.48 -6.13 18.58
N GLY A 499 4.24 -7.05 19.17
CA GLY A 499 5.69 -6.95 19.33
C GLY A 499 6.14 -6.03 20.47
N ALA A 500 5.21 -5.39 21.21
CA ALA A 500 5.56 -4.52 22.34
C ALA A 500 5.83 -5.30 23.64
N GLY A 501 5.55 -6.61 23.66
CA GLY A 501 5.86 -7.51 24.76
C GLY A 501 4.94 -7.37 25.98
N ASN A 502 3.78 -6.73 25.82
CA ASN A 502 2.81 -6.48 26.88
C ASN A 502 1.93 -7.72 27.14
N ASN A 503 2.55 -8.86 27.43
CA ASN A 503 1.85 -10.12 27.68
C ASN A 503 1.04 -10.07 28.98
N GLY A 504 -0.10 -10.74 29.00
CA GLY A 504 -1.01 -10.83 30.15
C GLY A 504 -1.33 -12.25 30.61
N SER A 505 -2.34 -12.35 31.46
CA SER A 505 -2.88 -13.61 31.96
C SER A 505 -4.39 -13.53 32.20
N ALA A 506 -5.08 -14.66 32.01
CA ALA A 506 -6.48 -14.81 32.39
C ALA A 506 -6.62 -14.99 33.91
N VAL A 507 -7.57 -14.27 34.53
CA VAL A 507 -7.78 -14.23 35.98
C VAL A 507 -9.27 -14.41 36.31
N ALA A 508 -9.55 -14.97 37.50
CA ALA A 508 -10.89 -15.07 38.07
C ALA A 508 -11.94 -15.74 37.16
N GLY A 509 -11.55 -16.81 36.47
CA GLY A 509 -12.47 -17.61 35.66
C GLY A 509 -12.63 -17.16 34.21
N ALA A 510 -11.84 -16.18 33.74
CA ALA A 510 -11.73 -15.91 32.31
C ALA A 510 -11.32 -17.18 31.56
N ALA A 511 -12.06 -17.50 30.51
CA ALA A 511 -11.92 -18.72 29.71
C ALA A 511 -11.88 -18.36 28.22
N TYR A 512 -11.96 -19.37 27.36
CA TYR A 512 -11.94 -19.19 25.91
C TYR A 512 -13.12 -19.93 25.27
N SER A 513 -13.62 -19.41 24.14
CA SER A 513 -14.78 -19.94 23.42
C SER A 513 -14.45 -20.08 21.94
N ALA A 514 -14.94 -21.15 21.29
CA ALA A 514 -14.84 -21.32 19.85
C ALA A 514 -15.83 -20.44 19.04
N ASP A 515 -16.71 -19.71 19.73
CA ASP A 515 -17.45 -18.58 19.14
C ASP A 515 -16.50 -17.39 19.10
N ALA A 516 -15.93 -17.10 17.93
CA ALA A 516 -14.93 -16.07 17.72
C ALA A 516 -15.35 -15.15 16.56
N ALA A 517 -14.89 -13.90 16.59
CA ALA A 517 -15.09 -12.96 15.49
C ALA A 517 -14.11 -13.26 14.35
N GLU A 518 -12.86 -13.52 14.73
CA GLU A 518 -11.78 -13.90 13.83
C GLU A 518 -11.12 -15.20 14.31
N GLU A 519 -10.34 -15.82 13.44
CA GLU A 519 -9.56 -17.02 13.75
C GLU A 519 -10.37 -18.15 14.41
N SER A 520 -10.07 -18.55 15.65
CA SER A 520 -10.60 -19.79 16.23
C SER A 520 -11.13 -19.69 17.65
N HIS A 521 -10.67 -18.74 18.47
CA HIS A 521 -11.11 -18.58 19.85
C HIS A 521 -11.18 -17.13 20.31
N SER A 522 -12.24 -16.80 21.05
CA SER A 522 -12.38 -15.53 21.76
C SER A 522 -12.23 -15.69 23.27
N GLY A 523 -12.01 -14.57 23.98
CA GLY A 523 -12.01 -14.52 25.45
C GLY A 523 -13.41 -14.44 26.04
N VAL A 524 -13.68 -15.24 27.08
CA VAL A 524 -14.97 -15.33 27.77
C VAL A 524 -14.96 -14.56 29.08
N PHE A 525 -15.97 -13.70 29.27
CA PHE A 525 -16.18 -12.89 30.47
C PHE A 525 -17.57 -13.18 31.06
N ASP A 526 -17.62 -13.44 32.36
CA ASP A 526 -18.76 -14.05 33.06
C ASP A 526 -19.76 -13.04 33.64
N GLY A 527 -19.47 -11.73 33.57
CA GLY A 527 -20.23 -10.67 34.23
C GLY A 527 -20.00 -10.58 35.73
N THR A 528 -19.20 -11.46 36.31
CA THR A 528 -18.94 -11.58 37.76
C THR A 528 -17.47 -11.42 38.14
N GLY A 529 -16.63 -10.91 37.24
CA GLY A 529 -15.26 -10.48 37.54
C GLY A 529 -14.16 -11.27 36.85
N ALA A 530 -14.51 -12.20 35.95
CA ALA A 530 -13.59 -12.74 34.96
C ALA A 530 -12.93 -11.58 34.21
N ARG A 531 -11.61 -11.62 34.10
CA ARG A 531 -10.82 -10.55 33.49
C ARG A 531 -9.50 -11.08 32.96
N MET A 532 -8.95 -10.38 31.98
CA MET A 532 -7.59 -10.62 31.52
C MET A 532 -6.73 -9.43 31.93
N VAL A 533 -5.58 -9.71 32.51
CA VAL A 533 -4.73 -8.72 33.17
C VAL A 533 -3.40 -8.65 32.48
N ILE A 534 -3.06 -7.46 32.01
CA ILE A 534 -1.79 -7.14 31.38
C ILE A 534 -1.03 -6.20 32.34
N PRO A 535 0.17 -6.58 32.83
CA PRO A 535 0.97 -5.76 33.71
C PRO A 535 1.22 -4.36 33.13
N ASP A 536 1.39 -3.38 34.03
CA ASP A 536 1.70 -2.03 33.62
C ASP A 536 3.05 -1.95 32.90
N SER A 537 3.11 -1.13 31.84
CA SER A 537 4.29 -0.88 31.03
C SER A 537 4.29 0.59 30.58
N PRO A 538 5.47 1.24 30.43
CA PRO A 538 5.55 2.60 29.88
C PRO A 538 4.84 2.76 28.52
N SER A 539 4.86 1.73 27.66
CA SER A 539 4.21 1.76 26.34
C SER A 539 2.69 1.86 26.42
N LEU A 540 2.08 1.54 27.56
CA LEU A 540 0.63 1.60 27.78
C LEU A 540 0.19 2.91 28.48
N ARG A 541 1.10 3.87 28.70
CA ARG A 541 0.84 5.10 29.46
C ARG A 541 0.65 6.32 28.54
N MET A 542 -0.42 6.31 27.75
CA MET A 542 -0.71 7.38 26.79
C MET A 542 -1.00 8.73 27.44
N THR A 543 -0.61 9.81 26.77
CA THR A 543 -0.74 11.19 27.28
C THR A 543 -1.54 12.09 26.35
N THR A 544 -1.27 12.09 25.04
CA THR A 544 -1.86 13.04 24.09
C THR A 544 -2.74 12.40 23.04
N ALA A 545 -2.54 11.12 22.73
CA ALA A 545 -3.38 10.38 21.78
C ALA A 545 -3.44 8.90 22.14
N LEU A 546 -4.56 8.25 21.79
CA LEU A 546 -4.82 6.85 22.08
C LEU A 546 -5.91 6.34 21.14
N THR A 547 -5.75 5.13 20.61
CA THR A 547 -6.85 4.38 20.00
C THR A 547 -7.00 3.04 20.71
N MET A 548 -8.24 2.65 20.97
CA MET A 548 -8.58 1.34 21.52
C MET A 548 -9.67 0.71 20.66
N GLY A 549 -9.50 -0.54 20.26
CA GLY A 549 -10.48 -1.32 19.51
C GLY A 549 -10.65 -2.74 20.04
N ALA A 550 -11.79 -3.35 19.76
CA ALA A 550 -12.06 -4.76 20.03
C ALA A 550 -13.29 -5.22 19.24
N PHE A 551 -13.30 -6.49 18.83
CA PHE A 551 -14.56 -7.18 18.58
C PHE A 551 -15.19 -7.55 19.92
N VAL A 552 -16.49 -7.28 20.06
CA VAL A 552 -17.26 -7.62 21.26
C VAL A 552 -18.56 -8.28 20.88
N LYS A 553 -18.93 -9.33 21.63
CA LYS A 553 -20.25 -9.94 21.61
C LYS A 553 -20.86 -9.86 23.00
N VAL A 554 -21.72 -8.87 23.22
CA VAL A 554 -22.35 -8.64 24.53
C VAL A 554 -23.49 -9.63 24.72
N GLN A 555 -23.38 -10.49 25.74
CA GLN A 555 -24.37 -11.53 26.04
C GLN A 555 -25.30 -11.17 27.21
N SER A 556 -25.00 -10.09 27.93
CA SER A 556 -25.89 -9.54 28.95
C SER A 556 -27.24 -9.12 28.35
N SER A 557 -28.33 -9.29 29.09
CA SER A 557 -29.64 -8.77 28.72
C SER A 557 -29.79 -7.26 28.98
N SER A 558 -28.82 -6.61 29.61
CA SER A 558 -28.84 -5.15 29.85
C SER A 558 -27.44 -4.54 30.07
N PHE A 559 -27.32 -3.23 29.87
CA PHE A 559 -26.10 -2.46 30.14
C PHE A 559 -26.11 -1.72 31.48
N ALA A 560 -27.02 -2.06 32.40
CA ALA A 560 -27.21 -1.35 33.66
C ALA A 560 -25.90 -1.26 34.50
N ALA A 561 -25.06 -2.29 34.43
CA ALA A 561 -23.79 -2.37 35.14
C ALA A 561 -22.64 -1.56 34.50
N ARG A 562 -22.83 -0.96 33.31
CA ARG A 562 -21.80 -0.21 32.56
C ARG A 562 -20.51 -1.02 32.34
N PRO A 563 -20.58 -2.21 31.71
CA PRO A 563 -19.44 -3.11 31.60
C PRO A 563 -18.26 -2.48 30.85
N ASN A 564 -17.04 -2.72 31.33
CA ASN A 564 -15.80 -2.25 30.70
C ASN A 564 -15.29 -3.27 29.70
N LEU A 565 -14.76 -2.77 28.59
CA LEU A 565 -14.08 -3.56 27.57
C LEU A 565 -12.58 -3.55 27.84
N ILE A 566 -12.03 -2.34 27.93
CA ILE A 566 -10.59 -2.07 28.05
C ILE A 566 -10.43 -0.98 29.10
N ALA A 567 -9.67 -1.26 30.16
CA ALA A 567 -9.45 -0.32 31.26
C ALA A 567 -7.97 -0.28 31.68
N LYS A 568 -7.42 0.91 31.86
CA LYS A 568 -6.06 1.15 32.35
C LYS A 568 -6.09 2.10 33.52
N SER A 569 -5.50 1.71 34.65
CA SER A 569 -5.27 2.61 35.81
C SER A 569 -6.51 3.30 36.38
N PHE A 570 -7.69 2.70 36.23
CA PHE A 570 -8.98 3.19 36.77
C PHE A 570 -9.28 4.66 36.42
N ASN A 571 -9.21 5.59 37.39
CA ASN A 571 -9.46 7.02 37.19
C ASN A 571 -8.21 7.82 36.79
N ASN A 572 -7.03 7.21 36.83
CA ASN A 572 -5.74 7.79 36.45
C ASN A 572 -5.25 7.22 35.12
N GLY A 573 -6.15 6.93 34.19
CA GLY A 573 -5.81 6.38 32.88
C GLY A 573 -6.99 6.51 31.94
N TYR A 574 -7.37 5.41 31.28
CA TYR A 574 -8.42 5.41 30.27
C TYR A 574 -9.30 4.17 30.41
N ARG A 575 -10.60 4.30 30.13
CA ARG A 575 -11.55 3.18 30.16
C ARG A 575 -12.57 3.29 29.03
N LEU A 576 -12.50 2.34 28.09
CA LEU A 576 -13.55 2.12 27.09
C LEU A 576 -14.57 1.13 27.67
N ARG A 577 -15.83 1.57 27.71
CA ARG A 577 -16.94 0.81 28.30
C ARG A 577 -18.26 1.16 27.61
N PHE A 578 -19.34 0.57 28.10
CA PHE A 578 -20.70 0.95 27.72
C PHE A 578 -21.37 1.89 28.73
N ASN A 579 -22.27 2.74 28.23
CA ASN A 579 -23.29 3.42 29.02
C ASN A 579 -24.51 2.52 29.26
N THR A 580 -25.43 2.97 30.11
CA THR A 580 -26.69 2.25 30.43
C THR A 580 -27.61 2.08 29.22
N SER A 581 -27.43 2.86 28.17
CA SER A 581 -28.14 2.78 26.88
C SER A 581 -27.53 1.79 25.88
N GLY A 582 -26.39 1.16 26.21
CA GLY A 582 -25.66 0.31 25.26
C GLY A 582 -24.81 1.06 24.24
N THR A 583 -24.65 2.38 24.40
CA THR A 583 -23.73 3.19 23.59
C THR A 583 -22.32 3.21 24.19
N LEU A 584 -21.31 3.45 23.37
CA LEU A 584 -19.92 3.57 23.83
C LEU A 584 -19.72 4.77 24.75
N ASN A 585 -18.86 4.59 25.75
CA ASN A 585 -18.49 5.58 26.74
C ASN A 585 -17.00 5.48 27.03
N LEU A 586 -16.31 6.62 26.98
CA LEU A 586 -14.89 6.71 27.28
C LEU A 586 -14.67 7.58 28.50
N LEU A 587 -13.95 7.05 29.49
CA LEU A 587 -13.50 7.79 30.66
C LEU A 587 -12.01 8.05 30.54
N ILE A 588 -11.61 9.32 30.63
CA ILE A 588 -10.22 9.76 30.60
C ILE A 588 -9.86 10.44 31.91
N GLY A 589 -8.80 9.95 32.57
CA GLY A 589 -8.30 10.50 33.81
C GLY A 589 -7.82 11.92 33.64
N ASN A 590 -8.26 12.80 34.54
CA ASN A 590 -7.93 14.24 34.55
C ASN A 590 -7.21 14.65 35.85
N GLY A 591 -6.73 13.68 36.63
CA GLY A 591 -6.07 13.89 37.93
C GLY A 591 -7.02 14.07 39.11
N THR A 592 -8.33 13.88 38.91
CA THR A 592 -9.34 13.91 39.99
C THR A 592 -9.98 12.53 40.19
N SER A 593 -10.81 12.39 41.22
CA SER A 593 -11.63 11.18 41.44
C SER A 593 -12.75 10.99 40.41
N SER A 594 -13.00 11.99 39.56
CA SER A 594 -14.07 11.99 38.56
C SER A 594 -13.46 12.21 37.17
N PRO A 595 -13.13 11.14 36.43
CA PRO A 595 -12.53 11.27 35.10
C PRO A 595 -13.49 11.98 34.14
N THR A 596 -12.92 12.64 33.14
CA THR A 596 -13.68 13.27 32.05
C THR A 596 -14.37 12.18 31.24
N GLN A 597 -15.67 12.34 30.95
CA GLN A 597 -16.47 11.33 30.26
C GLN A 597 -16.89 11.82 28.89
N PHE A 598 -16.80 10.94 27.90
CA PHE A 598 -17.24 11.17 26.52
C PHE A 598 -18.25 10.09 26.16
N ASN A 599 -19.32 10.46 25.45
CA ASN A 599 -20.42 9.56 25.15
C ASN A 599 -20.65 9.49 23.64
N GLY A 600 -20.70 8.27 23.11
CA GLY A 600 -21.24 7.99 21.78
C GLY A 600 -22.77 7.94 21.79
N THR A 601 -23.34 7.97 20.60
CA THR A 601 -24.78 7.92 20.32
C THR A 601 -25.20 6.61 19.66
N GLN A 602 -24.28 5.90 19.01
CA GLN A 602 -24.57 4.61 18.38
C GLN A 602 -24.67 3.47 19.40
N VAL A 603 -25.73 2.65 19.29
CA VAL A 603 -25.99 1.50 20.15
C VAL A 603 -25.31 0.26 19.59
N VAL A 604 -24.60 -0.47 20.44
CA VAL A 604 -23.98 -1.74 20.08
C VAL A 604 -24.98 -2.88 20.28
N PRO A 605 -25.22 -3.74 19.27
CA PRO A 605 -26.21 -4.80 19.35
C PRO A 605 -25.81 -5.89 20.37
N LEU A 606 -26.82 -6.50 20.98
CA LEU A 606 -26.63 -7.66 21.85
C LEU A 606 -26.51 -8.93 20.99
N ASN A 607 -25.71 -9.89 21.46
CA ASN A 607 -25.55 -11.22 20.88
C ASN A 607 -25.08 -11.26 19.41
N ALA A 608 -24.53 -10.16 18.90
CA ALA A 608 -23.85 -10.08 17.61
C ALA A 608 -22.39 -9.68 17.84
N TRP A 609 -21.48 -10.22 17.02
CA TRP A 609 -20.12 -9.70 16.96
C TRP A 609 -20.16 -8.32 16.33
N THR A 610 -19.54 -7.36 17.02
CA THR A 610 -19.46 -5.96 16.58
C THR A 610 -18.08 -5.44 16.90
N HIS A 611 -17.41 -4.84 15.92
CA HIS A 611 -16.17 -4.12 16.19
C HIS A 611 -16.49 -2.75 16.78
N VAL A 612 -15.83 -2.39 17.88
CA VAL A 612 -16.01 -1.09 18.53
C VAL A 612 -14.66 -0.42 18.71
N ALA A 613 -14.58 0.89 18.48
CA ALA A 613 -13.37 1.65 18.72
C ALA A 613 -13.62 3.03 19.32
N ALA A 614 -12.61 3.54 20.03
CA ALA A 614 -12.54 4.91 20.50
C ALA A 614 -11.16 5.50 20.19
N VAL A 615 -11.16 6.62 19.46
CA VAL A 615 -9.98 7.40 19.10
C VAL A 615 -9.98 8.68 19.92
N VAL A 616 -8.86 8.99 20.58
CA VAL A 616 -8.65 10.19 21.38
C VAL A 616 -7.47 10.97 20.81
N GLU A 617 -7.68 12.28 20.65
CA GLU A 617 -6.63 13.22 20.30
C GLU A 617 -6.73 14.46 21.19
N ILE A 618 -5.61 14.88 21.80
CA ILE A 618 -5.52 16.07 22.64
C ILE A 618 -4.59 17.08 21.97
N THR A 619 -5.19 18.13 21.43
CA THR A 619 -4.48 19.20 20.72
C THR A 619 -4.88 20.54 21.31
N GLY A 620 -3.90 21.39 21.65
CA GLY A 620 -4.15 22.72 22.23
C GLY A 620 -4.94 22.70 23.55
N GLY A 621 -4.82 21.63 24.35
CA GLY A 621 -5.57 21.48 25.61
C GLY A 621 -7.04 21.11 25.46
N THR A 622 -7.46 20.67 24.27
CA THR A 622 -8.80 20.15 24.01
C THR A 622 -8.69 18.68 23.60
N ALA A 623 -9.35 17.80 24.36
CA ALA A 623 -9.53 16.41 23.98
C ALA A 623 -10.71 16.31 23.01
N THR A 624 -10.51 15.62 21.90
CA THR A 624 -11.52 15.25 20.90
C THR A 624 -11.62 13.73 20.86
N VAL A 625 -12.83 13.19 20.95
CA VAL A 625 -13.07 11.74 20.91
C VAL A 625 -13.95 11.38 19.73
N ARG A 626 -13.56 10.36 18.96
CA ARG A 626 -14.36 9.76 17.90
C ARG A 626 -14.63 8.31 18.27
N PHE A 627 -15.90 7.92 18.23
CA PHE A 627 -16.33 6.53 18.44
C PHE A 627 -16.66 5.89 17.10
N TYR A 628 -16.52 4.56 17.04
CA TYR A 628 -16.85 3.78 15.84
C TYR A 628 -17.56 2.50 16.25
N VAL A 629 -18.55 2.10 15.45
CA VAL A 629 -19.24 0.79 15.52
C VAL A 629 -19.20 0.18 14.13
N ASP A 630 -18.62 -1.01 14.00
CA ASP A 630 -18.33 -1.70 12.73
C ASP A 630 -17.63 -0.78 11.71
N GLY A 631 -16.66 -0.01 12.19
CA GLY A 631 -15.86 0.92 11.36
C GLY A 631 -16.60 2.21 10.99
N VAL A 632 -17.90 2.31 11.28
CA VAL A 632 -18.71 3.51 10.99
C VAL A 632 -18.53 4.56 12.08
N PRO A 633 -18.11 5.79 11.75
CA PRO A 633 -17.91 6.85 12.75
C PRO A 633 -19.23 7.31 13.38
N ASP A 634 -19.21 7.53 14.69
CA ASP A 634 -20.30 8.17 15.43
C ASP A 634 -20.48 9.62 14.94
N PRO A 635 -21.71 10.05 14.58
CA PRO A 635 -21.95 11.42 14.14
C PRO A 635 -21.66 12.44 15.25
N ASN A 636 -21.67 12.03 16.52
CA ASN A 636 -21.28 12.86 17.64
C ASN A 636 -19.77 12.76 17.89
N VAL A 637 -19.08 13.90 17.81
CA VAL A 637 -17.65 14.03 18.12
C VAL A 637 -17.50 14.89 19.39
N PRO A 638 -17.61 14.30 20.60
CA PRO A 638 -17.55 15.06 21.83
C PRO A 638 -16.15 15.60 22.12
N THR A 639 -16.10 16.81 22.69
CA THR A 639 -14.86 17.49 23.09
C THR A 639 -14.90 17.92 24.56
N ALA A 640 -13.73 18.08 25.18
CA ALA A 640 -13.60 18.63 26.53
C ALA A 640 -12.24 19.32 26.75
N THR A 641 -12.21 20.34 27.60
CA THR A 641 -10.94 20.93 28.07
C THR A 641 -10.16 19.90 28.88
N LEU A 642 -9.01 19.48 28.38
CA LEU A 642 -8.12 18.53 29.01
C LEU A 642 -6.70 18.70 28.47
N ALA A 643 -5.73 18.95 29.36
CA ALA A 643 -4.35 19.17 28.95
C ALA A 643 -3.64 17.89 28.48
N GLN A 644 -3.92 16.76 29.13
CA GLN A 644 -3.37 15.44 28.81
C GLN A 644 -4.20 14.36 29.51
N ILE A 645 -4.12 13.12 29.01
CA ILE A 645 -4.55 11.92 29.72
C ILE A 645 -3.68 11.78 30.97
N LYS A 646 -4.29 11.62 32.14
CA LYS A 646 -3.55 11.37 33.37
C LYS A 646 -2.81 10.05 33.28
N VAL A 647 -1.50 10.08 33.53
CA VAL A 647 -0.67 8.88 33.62
C VAL A 647 -0.87 8.20 34.97
N GLY A 648 -1.15 6.90 34.93
CA GLY A 648 -1.23 6.03 36.09
C GLY A 648 -0.57 4.68 35.82
N SER A 649 -0.09 4.03 36.88
CA SER A 649 0.72 2.81 36.83
C SER A 649 -0.04 1.53 37.20
N GLY A 650 -1.36 1.52 37.06
CA GLY A 650 -2.17 0.31 37.24
C GLY A 650 -2.13 -0.57 36.00
N ALA A 651 -2.45 -1.86 36.14
CA ALA A 651 -2.54 -2.79 35.03
C ALA A 651 -3.53 -2.32 33.94
N LEU A 652 -3.33 -2.82 32.72
CA LEU A 652 -4.35 -2.85 31.69
C LEU A 652 -5.22 -4.10 31.92
N VAL A 653 -6.53 -3.93 31.84
CA VAL A 653 -7.51 -4.95 32.20
C VAL A 653 -8.58 -5.02 31.13
N LEU A 654 -8.84 -6.23 30.65
CA LEU A 654 -9.92 -6.53 29.71
C LEU A 654 -11.12 -7.10 30.47
N GLY A 655 -12.32 -6.65 30.10
CA GLY A 655 -13.60 -7.16 30.63
C GLY A 655 -14.03 -6.62 32.01
N THR A 656 -13.21 -5.82 32.70
CA THR A 656 -13.61 -5.12 33.93
C THR A 656 -12.79 -3.84 34.14
N ARG A 657 -13.09 -3.08 35.19
CA ARG A 657 -12.55 -1.72 35.42
C ARG A 657 -11.15 -1.68 36.06
N LEU A 658 -10.70 -2.75 36.72
CA LEU A 658 -9.42 -2.83 37.46
C LEU A 658 -9.07 -4.27 37.88
N ASP A 659 -7.80 -4.53 38.21
CA ASP A 659 -7.27 -5.85 38.59
C ASP A 659 -7.44 -6.16 40.09
N GLN A 660 -8.62 -5.96 40.63
CA GLN A 660 -8.98 -6.43 41.98
C GLN A 660 -10.22 -7.30 41.87
N THR A 661 -10.60 -7.97 42.96
CA THR A 661 -11.79 -8.84 43.05
C THR A 661 -13.11 -8.04 43.00
N SER A 662 -13.30 -7.25 41.94
CA SER A 662 -14.47 -6.42 41.70
C SER A 662 -15.43 -7.12 40.75
N THR A 663 -16.65 -7.36 41.20
CA THR A 663 -17.75 -7.94 40.39
C THR A 663 -18.55 -6.85 39.64
N THR A 664 -18.26 -5.57 39.90
CA THR A 664 -19.00 -4.44 39.32
C THR A 664 -18.38 -3.96 38.01
N GLU A 665 -19.21 -3.48 37.08
CA GLU A 665 -18.80 -3.02 35.74
C GLU A 665 -18.04 -4.09 34.94
N SER A 666 -18.36 -5.36 35.18
CA SER A 666 -17.78 -6.52 34.51
C SER A 666 -18.60 -6.92 33.29
N LEU A 667 -17.91 -7.25 32.19
CA LEU A 667 -18.50 -7.72 30.95
C LEU A 667 -19.06 -9.13 31.12
N GLN A 668 -20.31 -9.33 30.69
CA GLN A 668 -20.84 -10.65 30.38
C GLN A 668 -20.92 -10.79 28.87
N GLY A 669 -20.01 -11.56 28.30
CA GLY A 669 -19.87 -11.67 26.85
C GLY A 669 -18.48 -12.13 26.41
N LEU A 670 -18.19 -11.90 25.15
CA LEU A 670 -16.95 -12.29 24.51
C LEU A 670 -16.18 -11.05 24.03
N LEU A 671 -14.85 -11.08 24.14
CA LEU A 671 -13.95 -10.16 23.45
C LEU A 671 -13.04 -10.93 22.52
N ASP A 672 -12.68 -10.30 21.42
CA ASP A 672 -11.77 -10.82 20.41
C ASP A 672 -11.00 -9.65 19.78
N GLN A 673 -9.81 -9.93 19.23
CA GLN A 673 -8.94 -8.99 18.53
C GLN A 673 -8.81 -7.62 19.22
N VAL A 674 -8.44 -7.62 20.51
CA VAL A 674 -8.33 -6.39 21.30
C VAL A 674 -7.05 -5.65 20.96
N THR A 675 -7.14 -4.36 20.64
CA THR A 675 -6.04 -3.57 20.09
C THR A 675 -5.88 -2.23 20.80
N ILE A 676 -4.63 -1.79 20.96
CA ILE A 676 -4.28 -0.52 21.59
C ILE A 676 -3.16 0.16 20.80
N HIS A 677 -3.41 1.38 20.33
CA HIS A 677 -2.43 2.21 19.65
C HIS A 677 -2.09 3.46 20.47
N ASN A 678 -0.81 3.85 20.47
CA ASN A 678 -0.29 5.04 21.14
C ASN A 678 -0.48 6.34 20.34
N ARG A 679 -1.37 6.31 19.34
CA ARG A 679 -1.72 7.44 18.48
C ARG A 679 -3.21 7.43 18.15
N ALA A 680 -3.68 8.54 17.61
CA ALA A 680 -5.02 8.62 17.03
C ALA A 680 -5.00 7.98 15.63
N LEU A 681 -5.82 6.96 15.42
CA LEU A 681 -6.03 6.37 14.09
C LEU A 681 -7.01 7.22 13.28
N SER A 682 -6.80 7.25 11.97
CA SER A 682 -7.75 7.79 11.00
C SER A 682 -8.99 6.90 10.87
N ALA A 683 -10.06 7.40 10.25
CA ALA A 683 -11.25 6.60 10.00
C ALA A 683 -10.98 5.38 9.11
N ALA A 684 -10.07 5.50 8.12
CA ALA A 684 -9.68 4.39 7.26
C ALA A 684 -8.93 3.30 8.04
N GLU A 685 -8.00 3.69 8.92
CA GLU A 685 -7.28 2.74 9.78
C GLU A 685 -8.21 2.04 10.78
N VAL A 686 -9.23 2.72 11.30
CA VAL A 686 -10.23 2.08 12.17
C VAL A 686 -11.13 1.11 11.39
N LEU A 687 -11.46 1.43 10.13
CA LEU A 687 -12.21 0.53 9.26
C LEU A 687 -11.43 -0.77 8.95
N GLN A 688 -10.12 -0.69 8.79
CA GLN A 688 -9.28 -1.88 8.59
C GLN A 688 -9.29 -2.85 9.78
N MET A 689 -9.54 -2.34 10.99
CA MET A 689 -9.65 -3.18 12.19
C MET A 689 -10.96 -3.98 12.21
N THR A 690 -11.85 -3.78 11.23
CA THR A 690 -13.17 -4.44 11.17
C THR A 690 -13.29 -5.44 10.02
N GLN A 691 -12.23 -5.60 9.22
CA GLN A 691 -12.19 -6.36 7.97
C GLN A 691 -11.24 -7.53 8.14
#